data_AF-A0A8S1YFC7-F1
#
_entry.id   AF-A0A8S1YFC7-F1
#
_cell.length_a   1.000
_cell.length_b   1.000
_cell.length_c   1.000
_cell.angle_alpha   90.00
_cell.angle_beta   90.00
_cell.angle_gamma   90.00
#
_symmetry.space_group_name_H-M   'P 1'
#
loop_
_entity.id
_entity.type
_entity.pdbx_description
1 polymer ?
#
loop_
_entity_poly.entity_id
_entity_poly.type
_entity_poly.pdbx_seq_one_letter_code
_entity_poly.pdbx_strand_id
1 'polypeptide(L)'
;MLLLIVSVAGIIFNNVLALHQQQAGVHDWNKRLFGELKYIQVSDQTIFYQNTNNQHGIIEKSTGQVKQRNTYTMCDSYNYVRYEPNQQIVQLYNEGYSVLTEGEIIEKIDHCLIGLNGEFILIYGQTIFSTFNNKFTEKLDHQIIHAGYIFDVPVVVLQKQTEICIYQIRESIQQNYCAQSLNNGKIYEFGNTLVYKDDKFAYHLKEKQAKPLDIELIKKVDRFIGLTQTLVINEKSKKQIVNLDGQIEYELSQDEYVISNLETQKYYYTLKQKDNDLIIVTFDRDTKQHHSEIIELETKSIILNAFLIDQNKKQFLIQYNDLQTVLVDNKGIRWTTEQSLISIDTVFYEKYENQEQTHKNTYYESLEKHGTNNPLFLIQNIVSRILNEIRDLQEVATHFIDNLGKEKVQTREMEQTYGLKQKVYFLTTYGTLLCYDTQELSLLIKLQINNQDKSFKLVAHHQIDSNLIRHFDSNDAQPTHVLFYYSSEKKRLNTFVLDLQHGIIQQVASQNSNNILWTIPYRVEGGPGQHHNIVILIDEENNIFTYPKHDSLNTKEIILYRNDNGVLKGYKLFNNQLVNTWTINMKDEILIIRSSYHVGEDNPRVAIWDDRKVIFKLIDQSNFAILTSDGDKLKLFIINAKTGKIIFQSVQSEADFTQPINLVFDEHQVFVTYYNKAQMMFEIWTVEIYHAKIEVSFIKMLENYYFTKTPIITNYYKADFEAFFLQQVYGCPLGIKYLGMSRTLKSLTKKNLLIITTSGELHSLDRNLVSTRRREKADQPILEYSLQSAELPPYQYQLPINFLNMLTYHQTFEIEKFSIESTNLESSALLLVYGSDIFFTRIAPDKTYDMLLDNFNYNALIATTVLIVIATKVLSRLVKSSKQVKQFYLN
;
A
#
# COMPACT_ATOMS: atom_id res chain seq x y z
N MET A 1 12.04 -54.96 3.42
CA MET A 1 12.53 -54.97 4.82
C MET A 1 13.75 -54.08 4.98
N LEU A 2 14.73 -54.11 4.06
CA LEU A 2 15.82 -53.12 4.00
C LEU A 2 15.31 -51.67 3.90
N LEU A 3 14.33 -51.37 3.04
CA LEU A 3 13.70 -50.04 2.92
C LEU A 3 13.08 -49.51 4.23
N LEU A 4 12.59 -50.39 5.09
CA LEU A 4 11.96 -50.03 6.37
C LEU A 4 13.02 -49.74 7.44
N ILE A 5 14.17 -50.42 7.37
CA ILE A 5 15.33 -50.20 8.26
C ILE A 5 16.06 -48.90 7.88
N VAL A 6 16.15 -48.55 6.58
CA VAL A 6 16.74 -47.28 6.13
C VAL A 6 15.87 -46.07 6.49
N SER A 7 14.54 -46.20 6.44
CA SER A 7 13.62 -45.11 6.84
C SER A 7 13.69 -44.80 8.35
N VAL A 8 13.87 -45.81 9.20
CA VAL A 8 13.90 -45.64 10.66
C VAL A 8 15.27 -45.12 11.12
N ALA A 9 16.36 -45.49 10.45
CA ALA A 9 17.71 -44.99 10.78
C ALA A 9 17.90 -43.51 10.41
N GLY A 10 17.32 -43.02 9.31
CA GLY A 10 17.40 -41.61 8.91
C GLY A 10 16.60 -40.65 9.82
N ILE A 11 15.54 -41.15 10.46
CA ILE A 11 14.66 -40.34 11.34
C ILE A 11 15.21 -40.25 12.77
N ILE A 12 15.95 -41.26 13.23
CA ILE A 12 16.52 -41.29 14.59
C ILE A 12 17.78 -40.40 14.69
N PHE A 13 18.57 -40.25 13.61
CA PHE A 13 19.79 -39.43 13.65
C PHE A 13 19.56 -37.92 13.42
N ASN A 14 18.49 -37.51 12.74
CA ASN A 14 18.18 -36.08 12.54
C ASN A 14 17.56 -35.40 13.77
N ASN A 15 16.94 -36.16 14.69
CA ASN A 15 16.22 -35.59 15.84
C ASN A 15 17.09 -35.33 17.08
N VAL A 16 18.40 -35.59 17.04
CA VAL A 16 19.29 -35.42 18.21
C VAL A 16 20.21 -34.18 18.08
N LEU A 17 20.25 -33.50 16.93
CA LEU A 17 21.09 -32.32 16.72
C LEU A 17 20.31 -31.00 16.49
N ALA A 18 18.98 -31.03 16.44
CA ALA A 18 18.14 -29.85 16.23
C ALA A 18 17.72 -29.10 17.52
N LEU A 19 18.32 -29.41 18.68
CA LEU A 19 17.88 -28.89 19.98
C LEU A 19 18.67 -27.67 20.50
N HIS A 20 19.50 -27.02 19.67
CA HIS A 20 20.31 -25.88 20.13
C HIS A 20 20.26 -24.58 19.31
N GLN A 21 19.26 -24.38 18.44
CA GLN A 21 19.09 -23.09 17.75
C GLN A 21 17.74 -22.39 17.98
N GLN A 22 16.73 -23.06 18.53
CA GLN A 22 15.40 -22.48 18.79
C GLN A 22 15.24 -21.75 20.15
N GLN A 23 16.33 -21.53 20.90
CA GLN A 23 16.30 -20.77 22.15
C GLN A 23 17.18 -19.51 22.16
N ALA A 24 17.72 -19.09 21.02
CA ALA A 24 18.55 -17.88 20.91
C ALA A 24 17.80 -16.63 20.40
N GLY A 25 16.49 -16.70 20.16
CA GLY A 25 15.69 -15.57 19.68
C GLY A 25 14.57 -15.10 20.62
N VAL A 26 14.34 -15.81 21.73
CA VAL A 26 13.20 -15.56 22.62
C VAL A 26 13.71 -15.10 23.97
N HIS A 27 13.75 -13.77 24.09
CA HIS A 27 14.02 -12.94 25.26
C HIS A 27 15.27 -12.06 25.12
N ASP A 28 15.22 -11.17 24.13
CA ASP A 28 15.93 -9.90 24.26
C ASP A 28 15.22 -9.08 25.34
N TRP A 29 15.64 -9.24 26.60
CA TRP A 29 15.07 -8.52 27.74
C TRP A 29 15.09 -7.00 27.51
N ASN A 30 16.01 -6.51 26.68
CA ASN A 30 16.10 -5.12 26.28
C ASN A 30 14.88 -4.64 25.49
N LYS A 31 14.32 -5.44 24.57
CA LYS A 31 13.12 -5.06 23.79
C LYS A 31 11.85 -4.99 24.65
N ARG A 32 11.75 -5.84 25.68
CA ARG A 32 10.59 -5.88 26.59
C ARG A 32 10.68 -4.84 27.72
N LEU A 33 11.90 -4.48 28.17
CA LEU A 33 12.11 -3.43 29.17
C LEU A 33 12.14 -2.02 28.56
N PHE A 34 12.84 -1.83 27.44
CA PHE A 34 13.16 -0.51 26.90
C PHE A 34 12.40 -0.17 25.62
N GLY A 35 11.78 -1.12 24.92
CA GLY A 35 11.31 -0.90 23.54
C GLY A 35 12.50 -0.87 22.57
N GLU A 36 12.25 -0.53 21.31
CA GLU A 36 13.33 -0.41 20.32
C GLU A 36 14.12 0.89 20.57
N LEU A 37 15.44 0.79 20.74
CA LEU A 37 16.26 1.89 21.22
C LEU A 37 16.68 2.79 20.06
N LYS A 38 16.32 4.07 20.15
CA LYS A 38 16.70 5.12 19.20
C LYS A 38 18.09 5.67 19.50
N TYR A 39 18.45 5.77 20.78
CA TYR A 39 19.70 6.36 21.22
C TYR A 39 20.14 5.81 22.59
N ILE A 40 21.44 5.54 22.76
CA ILE A 40 22.07 5.18 24.04
C ILE A 40 23.34 6.00 24.22
N GLN A 41 23.49 6.59 25.41
CA GLN A 41 24.70 7.29 25.83
C GLN A 41 25.16 6.76 27.18
N VAL A 42 26.42 6.34 27.25
CA VAL A 42 27.03 5.77 28.46
C VAL A 42 27.94 6.82 29.10
N SER A 43 27.63 7.22 30.33
CA SER A 43 28.50 8.05 31.18
C SER A 43 29.17 7.20 32.27
N ASP A 44 30.03 7.79 33.10
CA ASP A 44 30.90 7.07 34.02
C ASP A 44 30.14 6.21 35.05
N GLN A 45 28.96 6.67 35.52
CA GLN A 45 28.15 5.95 36.51
C GLN A 45 26.69 5.66 36.08
N THR A 46 26.26 6.16 34.92
CA THR A 46 24.87 6.02 34.44
C THR A 46 24.79 5.72 32.95
N ILE A 47 23.75 5.00 32.55
CA ILE A 47 23.40 4.73 31.16
C ILE A 47 22.09 5.46 30.87
N PHE A 48 22.11 6.34 29.87
CA PHE A 48 20.94 7.04 29.35
C PHE A 48 20.45 6.32 28.10
N TYR A 49 19.14 6.11 28.01
CA TYR A 49 18.53 5.48 26.85
C TYR A 49 17.27 6.24 26.41
N GLN A 50 17.03 6.25 25.09
CA GLN A 50 15.79 6.72 24.47
C GLN A 50 15.28 5.65 23.52
N ASN A 51 13.99 5.35 23.58
CA ASN A 51 13.35 4.42 22.65
C ASN A 51 12.63 5.12 21.48
N THR A 52 12.19 4.35 20.50
CA THR A 52 11.46 4.81 19.31
C THR A 52 10.13 5.50 19.65
N ASN A 53 9.60 5.30 20.86
CA ASN A 53 8.41 5.95 21.39
C ASN A 53 8.73 7.22 22.21
N ASN A 54 9.94 7.79 22.10
CA ASN A 54 10.43 8.94 22.89
C ASN A 54 10.32 8.77 24.42
N GLN A 55 10.38 7.53 24.92
CA GLN A 55 10.53 7.28 26.35
C GLN A 55 12.00 7.31 26.71
N HIS A 56 12.34 8.10 27.73
CA HIS A 56 13.69 8.26 28.23
C HIS A 56 13.84 7.58 29.60
N GLY A 57 15.00 6.98 29.86
CA GLY A 57 15.29 6.44 31.18
C GLY A 57 16.77 6.42 31.54
N ILE A 58 17.02 6.34 32.84
CA ILE A 58 18.35 6.32 33.44
C ILE A 58 18.55 5.00 34.16
N ILE A 59 19.65 4.33 33.85
CA ILE A 59 20.06 3.09 34.52
C ILE A 59 21.36 3.38 35.26
N GLU A 60 21.41 3.04 36.54
CA GLU A 60 22.66 3.11 37.30
C GLU A 60 23.58 1.96 36.89
N LYS A 61 24.78 2.29 36.42
CA LYS A 61 25.70 1.33 35.78
C LYS A 61 26.19 0.24 36.74
N SER A 62 26.29 0.54 38.03
CA SER A 62 26.76 -0.39 39.06
C SER A 62 25.69 -1.37 39.54
N THR A 63 24.41 -1.00 39.48
CA THR A 63 23.30 -1.77 40.06
C THR A 63 22.33 -2.33 39.02
N GLY A 64 22.33 -1.79 37.80
CA GLY A 64 21.37 -2.14 36.75
C GLY A 64 19.93 -1.70 37.04
N GLN A 65 19.70 -0.94 38.11
CA GLN A 65 18.37 -0.44 38.46
C GLN A 65 17.97 0.75 37.59
N VAL A 66 16.75 0.72 37.07
CA VAL A 66 16.11 1.87 36.41
C VAL A 66 15.74 2.88 37.49
N LYS A 67 16.44 4.01 37.53
CA LYS A 67 16.19 5.07 38.53
C LYS A 67 14.94 5.89 38.20
N GLN A 68 14.63 6.10 36.92
CA GLN A 68 13.48 6.90 36.48
C GLN A 68 13.07 6.58 35.04
N ARG A 69 11.77 6.73 34.72
CA ARG A 69 11.19 6.54 33.38
C ARG A 69 10.12 7.60 33.12
N ASN A 70 10.43 8.55 32.22
CA ASN A 70 9.55 9.68 31.91
C ASN A 70 9.47 9.90 30.38
N THR A 71 8.39 10.52 29.92
CA THR A 71 8.20 10.94 28.53
C THR A 71 8.66 12.38 28.37
N TYR A 72 9.73 12.59 27.61
CA TYR A 72 10.27 13.91 27.31
C TYR A 72 10.44 14.02 25.80
N THR A 73 10.38 15.23 25.26
CA THR A 73 10.83 15.48 23.89
C THR A 73 12.21 16.12 23.98
N MET A 74 13.24 15.42 23.50
CA MET A 74 14.57 16.00 23.38
C MET A 74 14.54 17.13 22.36
N CYS A 75 14.96 18.31 22.79
CA CYS A 75 15.01 19.51 21.95
C CYS A 75 16.40 19.69 21.34
N ASP A 76 17.44 19.31 22.09
CA ASP A 76 18.83 19.24 21.66
C ASP A 76 19.59 18.23 22.55
N SER A 77 20.92 18.16 22.42
CA SER A 77 21.78 17.24 23.19
C SER A 77 21.75 17.45 24.71
N TYR A 78 21.17 18.55 25.23
CA TYR A 78 21.36 19.03 26.60
C TYR A 78 20.07 19.47 27.33
N ASN A 79 18.97 19.71 26.62
CA ASN A 79 17.71 20.27 27.15
C ASN A 79 16.46 19.50 26.72
N TYR A 80 15.43 19.49 27.57
CA TYR A 80 14.16 18.79 27.31
C TYR A 80 12.95 19.54 27.88
N VAL A 81 11.84 19.44 27.14
CA VAL A 81 10.56 20.06 27.47
C VAL A 81 9.55 18.99 27.88
N ARG A 82 8.81 19.26 28.96
CA ARG A 82 7.67 18.45 29.42
C ARG A 82 6.40 19.30 29.39
N TYR A 83 5.37 18.79 28.72
CA TYR A 83 4.02 19.34 28.82
C TYR A 83 3.17 18.44 29.72
N GLU A 84 2.49 19.03 30.70
CA GLU A 84 1.53 18.34 31.55
C GLU A 84 0.09 18.71 31.16
N PRO A 85 -0.60 17.87 30.37
CA PRO A 85 -1.91 18.21 29.79
C PRO A 85 -2.99 18.48 30.84
N ASN A 86 -2.88 17.84 32.01
CA ASN A 86 -3.88 17.94 33.08
C ASN A 86 -3.74 19.22 33.91
N GLN A 87 -2.55 19.84 33.93
CA GLN A 87 -2.28 21.08 34.66
C GLN A 87 -2.13 22.28 33.72
N GLN A 88 -2.08 22.03 32.41
CA GLN A 88 -1.75 23.00 31.37
C GLN A 88 -0.41 23.72 31.63
N ILE A 89 0.56 23.03 32.23
CA ILE A 89 1.88 23.60 32.53
C ILE A 89 2.93 23.02 31.57
N VAL A 90 3.81 23.88 31.06
CA VAL A 90 5.04 23.48 30.35
C VAL A 90 6.26 23.77 31.23
N GLN A 91 7.18 22.80 31.30
CA GLN A 91 8.41 22.87 32.10
C GLN A 91 9.64 22.58 31.22
N LEU A 92 10.67 23.44 31.32
CA LEU A 92 11.98 23.20 30.71
C LEU A 92 12.95 22.63 31.75
N TYR A 93 13.74 21.66 31.33
CA TYR A 93 14.84 21.12 32.09
C TYR A 93 16.17 21.15 31.32
N ASN A 94 17.28 21.22 32.08
CA ASN A 94 18.67 21.13 31.61
C ASN A 94 19.37 19.86 32.17
N GLU A 95 20.57 19.55 31.68
CA GLU A 95 21.49 18.52 32.24
C GLU A 95 21.58 18.56 33.78
N GLY A 96 20.73 17.75 34.42
CA GLY A 96 20.59 17.70 35.87
C GLY A 96 19.16 17.56 36.38
N TYR A 97 18.14 17.68 35.50
CA TYR A 97 16.72 17.59 35.87
C TYR A 97 16.24 18.68 36.84
N SER A 98 16.96 19.79 36.89
CA SER A 98 16.46 21.04 37.48
C SER A 98 15.49 21.72 36.51
N VAL A 99 14.33 22.13 37.03
CA VAL A 99 13.38 22.98 36.30
C VAL A 99 14.04 24.34 36.11
N LEU A 100 14.31 24.71 34.86
CA LEU A 100 14.84 26.01 34.50
C LEU A 100 13.76 27.09 34.50
N THR A 101 12.55 26.73 34.05
CA THR A 101 11.38 27.60 34.05
C THR A 101 10.10 26.78 33.96
N GLU A 102 8.99 27.34 34.47
CA GLU A 102 7.65 26.78 34.40
C GLU A 102 6.64 27.84 33.99
N GLY A 103 5.65 27.43 33.18
CA GLY A 103 4.65 28.34 32.63
C GLY A 103 3.28 27.70 32.49
N GLU A 104 2.26 28.39 32.96
CA GLU A 104 0.84 28.00 32.85
C GLU A 104 0.28 28.46 31.50
N ILE A 105 -0.45 27.58 30.81
CA ILE A 105 -0.92 27.77 29.43
C ILE A 105 -2.44 27.69 29.40
N ILE A 106 -3.07 28.68 28.77
CA ILE A 106 -4.53 28.81 28.78
C ILE A 106 -5.14 28.33 27.44
N GLU A 107 -4.35 28.26 26.36
CA GLU A 107 -4.80 27.92 25.00
C GLU A 107 -3.91 26.87 24.30
N LYS A 108 -4.43 26.25 23.24
CA LYS A 108 -3.74 25.23 22.44
C LYS A 108 -2.50 25.83 21.76
N ILE A 109 -1.33 25.22 21.98
CA ILE A 109 -0.08 25.60 21.33
C ILE A 109 0.00 24.91 19.97
N ASP A 110 0.15 25.69 18.89
CA ASP A 110 0.32 25.14 17.54
C ASP A 110 1.82 24.90 17.23
N HIS A 111 2.70 25.80 17.70
CA HIS A 111 4.15 25.67 17.53
C HIS A 111 4.93 26.19 18.75
N CYS A 112 6.05 25.53 19.08
CA CYS A 112 7.00 25.94 20.12
C CYS A 112 8.39 26.10 19.50
N LEU A 113 9.01 27.26 19.70
CA LEU A 113 10.30 27.61 19.12
C LEU A 113 11.32 27.86 20.23
N ILE A 114 12.51 27.27 20.08
CA ILE A 114 13.56 27.28 21.10
C ILE A 114 14.81 27.94 20.52
N GLY A 115 15.24 29.03 21.14
CA GLY A 115 16.53 29.66 20.85
C GLY A 115 17.68 28.93 21.55
N LEU A 116 18.89 29.03 20.99
CA LEU A 116 20.10 28.36 21.48
C LEU A 116 20.48 28.74 22.93
N ASN A 117 19.95 29.84 23.46
CA ASN A 117 20.21 30.32 24.83
C ASN A 117 19.14 29.92 25.85
N GLY A 118 18.17 29.07 25.51
CA GLY A 118 17.11 28.64 26.44
C GLY A 118 15.95 29.64 26.60
N GLU A 119 15.74 30.53 25.63
CA GLU A 119 14.51 31.34 25.51
C GLU A 119 13.50 30.62 24.60
N PHE A 120 12.22 30.59 25.00
CA PHE A 120 11.14 29.96 24.20
C PHE A 120 10.07 30.97 23.80
N ILE A 121 9.54 30.74 22.61
CA ILE A 121 8.41 31.45 22.06
C ILE A 121 7.29 30.43 21.81
N LEU A 122 6.16 30.64 22.47
CA LEU A 122 4.93 29.89 22.25
C LEU A 122 4.07 30.63 21.23
N ILE A 123 3.65 29.93 20.18
CA ILE A 123 2.79 30.47 19.12
C ILE A 123 1.39 29.86 19.27
N TYR A 124 0.41 30.76 19.41
CA TYR A 124 -1.02 30.46 19.49
C TYR A 124 -1.73 30.99 18.24
N GLY A 125 -2.36 30.13 17.44
CA GLY A 125 -3.29 30.52 16.37
C GLY A 125 -2.81 31.64 15.43
N GLN A 126 -3.75 32.41 14.86
CA GLN A 126 -3.47 33.54 13.95
C GLN A 126 -3.04 34.83 14.69
N THR A 127 -2.03 34.67 15.55
CA THR A 127 -1.18 35.67 16.24
C THR A 127 -1.70 36.41 17.49
N ILE A 128 -1.22 35.99 18.67
CA ILE A 128 -0.44 36.81 19.63
C ILE A 128 0.69 35.94 20.24
N PHE A 129 1.87 36.53 20.44
CA PHE A 129 3.07 35.95 21.05
C PHE A 129 3.09 36.20 22.57
N SER A 130 3.36 35.18 23.40
CA SER A 130 3.78 35.39 24.80
C SER A 130 5.17 34.81 25.03
N THR A 131 6.15 35.68 25.26
CA THR A 131 7.50 35.29 25.65
C THR A 131 7.51 34.97 27.14
N PHE A 132 8.02 33.80 27.54
CA PHE A 132 8.15 33.43 28.97
C PHE A 132 9.31 34.14 29.69
N ASN A 133 9.65 35.35 29.25
CA ASN A 133 10.56 36.26 29.93
C ASN A 133 10.11 37.71 29.63
N ASN A 134 9.64 38.43 30.66
CA ASN A 134 8.89 39.70 30.58
C ASN A 134 9.61 40.87 29.87
N LYS A 135 9.58 40.99 28.52
CA LYS A 135 10.18 42.16 27.81
C LYS A 135 9.49 42.69 26.54
N PHE A 136 8.20 42.41 26.31
CA PHE A 136 7.42 43.13 25.29
C PHE A 136 6.16 43.74 25.91
N THR A 137 6.17 45.05 26.16
CA THR A 137 5.08 45.78 26.85
C THR A 137 4.35 46.81 25.99
N GLU A 138 4.58 46.91 24.67
CA GLU A 138 3.80 47.82 23.82
C GLU A 138 3.07 47.11 22.67
N LYS A 139 1.76 47.41 22.55
CA LYS A 139 0.91 47.02 21.42
C LYS A 139 1.39 47.73 20.16
N LEU A 140 1.76 46.96 19.14
CA LEU A 140 2.13 47.47 17.82
C LEU A 140 0.87 47.66 16.95
N ASP A 141 0.57 48.90 16.56
CA ASP A 141 -0.42 49.24 15.52
C ASP A 141 0.13 48.97 14.10
N HIS A 142 0.42 47.70 13.79
CA HIS A 142 0.92 47.27 12.48
C HIS A 142 0.11 46.07 11.98
N GLN A 143 -0.14 45.98 10.67
CA GLN A 143 -0.75 44.80 10.07
C GLN A 143 0.35 43.80 9.70
N ILE A 144 0.33 42.61 10.32
CA ILE A 144 1.22 41.50 9.95
C ILE A 144 0.71 40.95 8.62
N ILE A 145 1.52 41.06 7.56
CA ILE A 145 1.20 40.48 6.26
C ILE A 145 1.62 39.00 6.23
N HIS A 146 2.75 38.69 6.87
CA HIS A 146 3.33 37.36 6.88
C HIS A 146 4.25 37.16 8.09
N ALA A 147 4.14 36.01 8.75
CA ALA A 147 5.08 35.56 9.78
C ALA A 147 5.51 34.14 9.42
N GLY A 148 6.81 33.91 9.37
CA GLY A 148 7.36 32.65 8.89
C GLY A 148 8.87 32.60 9.00
N TYR A 149 9.45 31.62 8.35
CA TYR A 149 10.88 31.42 8.32
C TYR A 149 11.45 31.85 6.98
N ILE A 150 12.47 32.70 7.04
CA ILE A 150 13.33 32.96 5.90
C ILE A 150 14.74 32.59 6.35
N PHE A 151 15.33 31.57 5.72
CA PHE A 151 16.65 31.03 6.09
C PHE A 151 16.73 30.51 7.55
N ASP A 152 15.68 29.82 8.03
CA ASP A 152 15.54 29.32 9.42
C ASP A 152 15.60 30.40 10.51
N VAL A 153 15.51 31.67 10.10
CA VAL A 153 15.37 32.81 11.00
C VAL A 153 13.90 33.19 11.08
N PRO A 154 13.31 33.25 12.30
CA PRO A 154 11.95 33.74 12.45
C PRO A 154 11.91 35.22 12.07
N VAL A 155 11.07 35.52 11.07
CA VAL A 155 10.88 36.88 10.56
C VAL A 155 9.41 37.24 10.54
N VAL A 156 9.15 38.52 10.82
CA VAL A 156 7.82 39.11 10.75
C VAL A 156 7.84 40.24 9.74
N VAL A 157 6.94 40.14 8.75
CA VAL A 157 6.74 41.13 7.71
C VAL A 157 5.58 42.02 8.12
N LEU A 158 5.90 43.28 8.41
CA LEU A 158 4.93 44.29 8.83
C LEU A 158 4.69 45.28 7.70
N GLN A 159 3.41 45.58 7.43
CA GLN A 159 3.04 46.69 6.55
C GLN A 159 2.68 47.92 7.38
N LYS A 160 3.28 49.05 7.02
CA LYS A 160 2.81 50.37 7.45
C LYS A 160 2.66 51.25 6.22
N GLN A 161 1.40 51.50 5.83
CA GLN A 161 1.09 52.34 4.66
C GLN A 161 1.80 51.85 3.38
N THR A 162 2.78 52.61 2.85
CA THR A 162 3.55 52.29 1.63
C THR A 162 4.89 51.60 1.90
N GLU A 163 5.21 51.31 3.15
CA GLU A 163 6.47 50.70 3.55
C GLU A 163 6.23 49.25 4.01
N ILE A 164 7.08 48.34 3.52
CA ILE A 164 7.14 46.94 3.95
C ILE A 164 8.45 46.77 4.73
N CYS A 165 8.32 46.40 6.00
CA CYS A 165 9.45 46.18 6.89
C CYS A 165 9.54 44.71 7.25
N ILE A 166 10.71 44.10 7.03
CA ILE A 166 10.99 42.71 7.40
C ILE A 166 11.88 42.73 8.64
N TYR A 167 11.34 42.24 9.75
CA TYR A 167 12.05 42.19 11.03
C TYR A 167 12.57 40.78 11.28
N GLN A 168 13.89 40.67 11.45
CA GLN A 168 14.54 39.48 12.00
C GLN A 168 14.44 39.51 13.53
N ILE A 169 13.88 38.46 14.11
CA ILE A 169 13.81 38.30 15.56
C ILE A 169 15.15 37.70 16.00
N ARG A 170 15.96 38.43 16.77
CA ARG A 170 17.20 37.95 17.40
C ARG A 170 17.22 38.20 18.90
N GLU A 171 17.94 37.32 19.60
CA GLU A 171 18.24 37.32 21.03
C GLU A 171 18.78 38.69 21.49
N SER A 172 18.34 39.12 22.69
CA SER A 172 18.68 40.36 23.41
C SER A 172 17.95 41.65 22.99
N ILE A 173 16.69 41.77 23.40
CA ILE A 173 16.12 43.09 23.71
C ILE A 173 16.39 43.37 25.19
N GLN A 174 17.50 44.03 25.49
CA GLN A 174 17.60 44.86 26.69
C GLN A 174 17.57 46.33 26.27
N GLN A 175 16.34 46.83 26.14
CA GLN A 175 15.95 48.25 26.20
C GLN A 175 16.38 49.19 25.06
N ASN A 176 15.33 49.69 24.39
CA ASN A 176 15.10 51.00 23.76
C ASN A 176 15.88 51.36 22.48
N TYR A 177 15.10 51.40 21.39
CA TYR A 177 15.46 51.95 20.10
C TYR A 177 15.53 53.48 20.05
N CYS A 178 16.31 53.91 19.05
CA CYS A 178 16.30 55.13 18.26
C CYS A 178 17.30 56.25 18.63
N ALA A 179 18.14 56.56 17.63
CA ALA A 179 19.33 57.38 17.71
C ALA A 179 19.03 58.89 17.79
N GLN A 180 19.77 59.59 18.66
CA GLN A 180 20.20 60.96 18.37
C GLN A 180 21.62 61.20 18.91
N SER A 181 22.47 61.72 18.02
CA SER A 181 23.87 62.08 18.23
C SER A 181 24.04 63.13 19.34
N LEU A 182 25.02 62.91 20.23
CA LEU A 182 25.83 63.98 20.81
C LEU A 182 27.19 63.43 21.26
N ASN A 183 28.21 63.80 20.48
CA ASN A 183 29.65 63.83 20.75
C ASN A 183 30.33 62.72 21.59
N ASN A 184 31.40 62.20 20.98
CA ASN A 184 32.45 61.33 21.53
C ASN A 184 32.10 59.86 21.77
N GLY A 185 32.22 59.09 20.68
CA GLY A 185 33.12 57.92 20.73
C GLY A 185 32.49 56.53 20.77
N LYS A 186 32.09 56.04 19.59
CA LYS A 186 31.96 54.63 19.15
C LYS A 186 30.94 53.72 19.85
N ILE A 187 29.94 53.29 19.06
CA ILE A 187 29.07 52.14 19.30
C ILE A 187 29.29 51.15 18.15
N TYR A 188 29.39 49.86 18.46
CA TYR A 188 29.40 48.74 17.50
C TYR A 188 28.06 47.99 17.62
N GLU A 189 27.29 47.86 16.53
CA GLU A 189 25.98 47.20 16.52
C GLU A 189 25.76 46.41 15.22
N PHE A 190 25.09 45.24 15.28
CA PHE A 190 25.09 44.19 14.25
C PHE A 190 23.68 43.74 13.79
N GLY A 191 23.45 43.71 12.46
CA GLY A 191 22.38 42.98 11.77
C GLY A 191 22.19 43.40 10.31
N ASN A 192 21.89 42.46 9.40
CA ASN A 192 21.68 42.73 7.96
C ASN A 192 20.21 43.11 7.71
N THR A 193 19.90 44.41 7.62
CA THR A 193 18.58 44.91 7.23
C THR A 193 18.53 45.13 5.71
N LEU A 194 17.50 44.59 5.04
CA LEU A 194 17.13 44.96 3.67
C LEU A 194 16.24 46.20 3.73
N VAL A 195 16.70 47.29 3.12
CA VAL A 195 15.99 48.59 3.12
C VAL A 195 15.69 48.99 1.68
N TYR A 196 14.43 49.26 1.35
CA TYR A 196 14.05 49.79 0.05
C TYR A 196 14.28 51.30 0.01
N LYS A 197 15.04 51.80 -0.99
CA LYS A 197 15.23 53.24 -1.20
C LYS A 197 15.45 53.54 -2.70
N ASP A 198 14.60 54.40 -3.27
CA ASP A 198 14.73 54.94 -4.63
C ASP A 198 14.92 53.87 -5.74
N ASP A 199 13.97 52.93 -5.88
CA ASP A 199 14.01 51.84 -6.87
C ASP A 199 15.26 50.95 -6.83
N LYS A 200 15.94 50.88 -5.68
CA LYS A 200 17.02 49.93 -5.39
C LYS A 200 16.82 49.34 -4.00
N PHE A 201 17.12 48.05 -3.85
CA PHE A 201 17.14 47.40 -2.54
C PHE A 201 18.53 47.61 -1.94
N ALA A 202 18.67 48.02 -0.70
CA ALA A 202 19.96 48.13 -0.03
C ALA A 202 20.10 47.05 1.02
N TYR A 203 21.27 46.41 1.11
CA TYR A 203 21.59 45.47 2.19
C TYR A 203 22.75 46.03 3.01
N HIS A 204 22.65 45.92 4.33
CA HIS A 204 23.73 46.34 5.22
C HIS A 204 24.69 45.17 5.47
N LEU A 205 25.98 45.34 5.17
CA LEU A 205 27.03 44.40 5.52
C LEU A 205 27.70 44.84 6.81
N LYS A 206 28.12 43.85 7.62
CA LYS A 206 28.65 43.99 8.99
C LYS A 206 29.64 45.14 9.25
N GLU A 207 30.34 45.70 8.26
CA GLU A 207 31.31 46.81 8.47
C GLU A 207 31.43 47.79 7.28
N LYS A 208 30.48 47.85 6.35
CA LYS A 208 30.52 48.83 5.22
C LYS A 208 29.15 49.45 4.98
N GLN A 209 29.15 50.70 4.49
CA GLN A 209 27.96 51.44 4.08
C GLN A 209 27.02 50.56 3.25
N ALA A 210 25.71 50.66 3.53
CA ALA A 210 24.66 49.95 2.80
C ALA A 210 24.89 50.07 1.29
N LYS A 211 25.09 48.92 0.62
CA LYS A 211 25.28 48.90 -0.82
C LYS A 211 23.91 48.72 -1.49
N PRO A 212 23.56 49.58 -2.46
CA PRO A 212 22.36 49.39 -3.26
C PRO A 212 22.56 48.20 -4.22
N LEU A 213 21.77 47.15 -4.03
CA LEU A 213 21.52 46.10 -5.00
C LEU A 213 20.67 46.66 -6.15
N ASP A 214 21.07 46.32 -7.36
CA ASP A 214 20.34 46.64 -8.57
C ASP A 214 19.03 45.84 -8.65
N ILE A 215 17.90 46.52 -8.89
CA ILE A 215 16.60 45.87 -9.12
C ILE A 215 16.66 44.92 -10.33
N GLU A 216 17.48 45.21 -11.35
CA GLU A 216 17.64 44.32 -12.49
C GLU A 216 18.35 43.01 -12.10
N LEU A 217 19.24 43.03 -11.11
CA LEU A 217 19.90 41.83 -10.59
C LEU A 217 18.90 40.97 -9.81
N ILE A 218 18.10 41.60 -8.95
CA ILE A 218 17.09 40.93 -8.10
C ILE A 218 16.01 40.26 -8.94
N LYS A 219 15.57 40.88 -10.04
CA LYS A 219 14.61 40.28 -10.98
C LYS A 219 15.14 39.00 -11.65
N LYS A 220 16.46 38.75 -11.63
CA LYS A 220 17.12 37.59 -12.26
C LYS A 220 17.57 36.54 -11.25
N VAL A 221 17.31 36.73 -9.95
CA VAL A 221 17.67 35.78 -8.90
C VAL A 221 16.74 34.57 -8.95
N ASP A 222 17.33 33.40 -9.13
CA ASP A 222 16.64 32.11 -9.07
C ASP A 222 16.58 31.61 -7.62
N ARG A 223 17.72 31.60 -6.92
CA ARG A 223 17.84 31.15 -5.53
C ARG A 223 19.01 31.82 -4.78
N PHE A 224 18.90 31.90 -3.46
CA PHE A 224 19.98 32.31 -2.54
C PHE A 224 20.76 31.09 -2.03
N ILE A 225 22.08 31.21 -1.84
CA ILE A 225 22.94 30.14 -1.31
C ILE A 225 23.53 30.57 0.05
N GLY A 226 23.10 29.93 1.13
CA GLY A 226 23.69 30.05 2.46
C GLY A 226 23.57 31.40 3.16
N LEU A 227 24.29 31.55 4.28
CA LEU A 227 24.36 32.79 5.08
C LEU A 227 25.22 33.90 4.44
N THR A 228 25.92 33.59 3.35
CA THR A 228 26.88 34.49 2.71
C THR A 228 26.50 34.87 1.31
N GLN A 229 26.06 36.13 1.16
CA GLN A 229 26.51 37.07 0.13
C GLN A 229 26.59 36.62 -1.36
N THR A 230 25.99 35.52 -1.78
CA THR A 230 25.97 35.06 -3.18
C THR A 230 24.58 34.63 -3.66
N LEU A 231 24.31 34.96 -4.93
CA LEU A 231 23.06 34.81 -5.66
C LEU A 231 23.28 33.83 -6.81
N VAL A 232 22.34 32.91 -7.03
CA VAL A 232 22.25 32.18 -8.30
C VAL A 232 21.41 32.99 -9.26
N ILE A 233 22.03 33.40 -10.37
CA ILE A 233 21.38 34.16 -11.44
C ILE A 233 21.22 33.25 -12.64
N ASN A 234 20.02 33.23 -13.21
CA ASN A 234 19.67 32.38 -14.35
C ASN A 234 19.26 33.26 -15.53
N GLU A 235 20.14 33.42 -16.52
CA GLU A 235 19.93 34.36 -17.64
C GLU A 235 20.23 33.70 -18.99
N LYS A 236 19.23 33.68 -19.89
CA LYS A 236 19.35 33.33 -21.33
C LYS A 236 20.44 32.29 -21.65
N SER A 237 20.36 31.10 -21.05
CA SER A 237 21.28 29.95 -21.18
C SER A 237 22.55 29.88 -20.29
N LYS A 238 22.75 30.79 -19.33
CA LYS A 238 23.85 30.74 -18.34
C LYS A 238 23.32 30.78 -16.91
N LYS A 239 23.73 29.82 -16.08
CA LYS A 239 23.58 29.87 -14.61
C LYS A 239 24.90 30.38 -14.03
N GLN A 240 24.85 31.33 -13.11
CA GLN A 240 26.05 31.91 -12.49
C GLN A 240 25.85 32.10 -10.99
N ILE A 241 26.89 31.82 -10.21
CA ILE A 241 26.99 32.22 -8.80
C ILE A 241 27.65 33.60 -8.79
N VAL A 242 26.91 34.60 -8.33
CA VAL A 242 27.31 36.01 -8.34
C VAL A 242 27.30 36.54 -6.92
N ASN A 243 28.35 37.24 -6.49
CA ASN A 243 28.35 37.92 -5.20
C ASN A 243 27.31 39.07 -5.21
N LEU A 244 26.87 39.52 -4.04
CA LEU A 244 25.99 40.70 -3.89
C LEU A 244 26.58 41.98 -4.52
N ASP A 245 27.89 42.02 -4.79
CA ASP A 245 28.58 43.06 -5.55
C ASP A 245 28.46 42.92 -7.10
N GLY A 246 27.71 41.93 -7.60
CA GLY A 246 27.53 41.68 -9.03
C GLY A 246 28.71 40.98 -9.72
N GLN A 247 29.74 40.56 -8.97
CA GLN A 247 30.89 39.83 -9.49
C GLN A 247 30.60 38.33 -9.60
N ILE A 248 30.88 37.74 -10.76
CA ILE A 248 30.72 36.31 -11.00
C ILE A 248 31.81 35.56 -10.23
N GLU A 249 31.42 34.77 -9.23
CA GLU A 249 32.32 33.89 -8.47
C GLU A 249 32.49 32.54 -9.15
N TYR A 250 31.45 32.02 -9.81
CA TYR A 250 31.48 30.74 -10.52
C TYR A 250 30.44 30.71 -11.65
N GLU A 251 30.81 30.25 -12.84
CA GLU A 251 29.86 29.96 -13.93
C GLU A 251 29.44 28.49 -13.83
N LEU A 252 28.13 28.26 -13.67
CA LEU A 252 27.53 26.93 -13.61
C LEU A 252 27.19 26.45 -15.01
N SER A 253 27.42 25.17 -15.29
CA SER A 253 26.77 24.55 -16.46
C SER A 253 25.25 24.42 -16.22
N GLN A 254 24.44 24.36 -17.28
CA GLN A 254 22.97 24.30 -17.13
C GLN A 254 22.52 23.10 -16.26
N ASP A 255 23.28 22.01 -16.34
CA ASP A 255 23.05 20.73 -15.68
C ASP A 255 23.58 20.66 -14.23
N GLU A 256 24.20 21.74 -13.74
CA GLU A 256 24.68 21.81 -12.36
C GLU A 256 23.58 22.27 -11.39
N TYR A 257 23.44 21.51 -10.30
CA TYR A 257 22.61 21.80 -9.15
C TYR A 257 23.50 22.34 -8.02
N VAL A 258 23.22 23.56 -7.58
CA VAL A 258 23.96 24.14 -6.45
C VAL A 258 23.39 23.59 -5.15
N ILE A 259 24.26 23.05 -4.29
CA ILE A 259 23.88 22.56 -2.98
C ILE A 259 23.79 23.75 -2.03
N SER A 260 22.65 23.93 -1.36
CA SER A 260 22.50 24.93 -0.32
C SER A 260 23.38 24.54 0.87
N ASN A 261 24.35 25.40 1.21
CA ASN A 261 25.23 25.23 2.36
C ASN A 261 24.86 26.26 3.45
N LEU A 262 24.49 25.82 4.65
CA LEU A 262 24.13 26.71 5.76
C LEU A 262 25.34 27.20 6.57
N GLU A 263 26.50 26.53 6.52
CA GLU A 263 27.48 26.64 7.61
C GLU A 263 28.85 27.24 7.25
N THR A 264 29.34 27.21 6.00
CA THR A 264 30.71 27.69 5.72
C THR A 264 30.88 28.57 4.49
N GLN A 265 31.73 29.60 4.64
CA GLN A 265 32.07 30.56 3.59
C GLN A 265 33.17 30.08 2.63
N LYS A 266 33.76 28.88 2.84
CA LYS A 266 35.01 28.46 2.18
C LYS A 266 34.80 27.64 0.91
N TYR A 267 33.79 26.76 0.88
CA TYR A 267 33.57 25.83 -0.21
C TYR A 267 32.17 26.00 -0.83
N TYR A 268 32.09 26.01 -2.17
CA TYR A 268 30.84 25.75 -2.88
C TYR A 268 30.80 24.29 -3.32
N TYR A 269 29.66 23.64 -3.09
CA TYR A 269 29.40 22.31 -3.60
C TYR A 269 28.36 22.39 -4.71
N THR A 270 28.70 21.86 -5.88
CA THR A 270 27.77 21.70 -6.99
C THR A 270 27.69 20.22 -7.33
N LEU A 271 26.49 19.77 -7.68
CA LEU A 271 26.24 18.43 -8.17
C LEU A 271 25.99 18.51 -9.66
N LYS A 272 26.64 17.64 -10.40
CA LYS A 272 26.38 17.45 -11.82
C LYS A 272 26.08 15.98 -12.04
N GLN A 273 24.89 15.68 -12.54
CA GLN A 273 24.54 14.35 -12.97
C GLN A 273 24.94 14.20 -14.44
N LYS A 274 25.72 13.16 -14.77
CA LYS A 274 26.06 12.82 -16.14
C LYS A 274 25.94 11.31 -16.32
N ASP A 275 25.00 10.88 -17.16
CA ASP A 275 24.69 9.48 -17.39
C ASP A 275 24.35 8.73 -16.07
N ASN A 276 25.24 7.85 -15.60
CA ASN A 276 25.13 7.11 -14.34
C ASN A 276 26.06 7.66 -13.24
N ASP A 277 26.71 8.80 -13.44
CA ASP A 277 27.66 9.35 -12.49
C ASP A 277 27.12 10.64 -11.85
N LEU A 278 27.21 10.70 -10.52
CA LEU A 278 27.09 11.93 -9.76
C LEU A 278 28.49 12.53 -9.58
N ILE A 279 28.70 13.69 -10.18
CA ILE A 279 29.93 14.45 -10.02
C ILE A 279 29.69 15.51 -8.96
N ILE A 280 30.31 15.33 -7.80
CA ILE A 280 30.34 16.33 -6.74
C ILE A 280 31.54 17.23 -6.98
N VAL A 281 31.28 18.45 -7.46
CA VAL A 281 32.32 19.46 -7.66
C VAL A 281 32.38 20.34 -6.42
N THR A 282 33.50 20.27 -5.72
CA THR A 282 33.86 21.17 -4.63
C THR A 282 34.72 22.30 -5.20
N PHE A 283 34.32 23.54 -5.01
CA PHE A 283 35.11 24.71 -5.33
C PHE A 283 35.58 25.40 -4.06
N ASP A 284 36.89 25.56 -3.91
CA ASP A 284 37.51 26.31 -2.82
C ASP A 284 37.62 27.79 -3.20
N ARG A 285 36.95 28.67 -2.44
CA ARG A 285 36.95 30.12 -2.71
C ARG A 285 38.29 30.78 -2.45
N ASP A 286 39.10 30.25 -1.53
CA ASP A 286 40.40 30.83 -1.17
C ASP A 286 41.46 30.54 -2.23
N THR A 287 41.49 29.28 -2.70
CA THR A 287 42.50 28.82 -3.67
C THR A 287 42.04 28.91 -5.12
N LYS A 288 40.73 29.14 -5.36
CA LYS A 288 40.08 29.08 -6.67
C LYS A 288 40.29 27.75 -7.40
N GLN A 289 40.54 26.67 -6.66
CA GLN A 289 40.72 25.33 -7.21
C GLN A 289 39.42 24.52 -7.15
N HIS A 290 39.25 23.64 -8.14
CA HIS A 290 38.13 22.71 -8.23
C HIS A 290 38.62 21.30 -7.89
N HIS A 291 37.85 20.59 -7.08
CA HIS A 291 38.00 19.17 -6.85
C HIS A 291 36.70 18.46 -7.21
N SER A 292 36.76 17.49 -8.12
CA SER A 292 35.60 16.70 -8.51
C SER A 292 35.73 15.29 -7.95
N GLU A 293 34.74 14.87 -7.16
CA GLU A 293 34.55 13.48 -6.76
C GLU A 293 33.45 12.88 -7.62
N ILE A 294 33.66 11.67 -8.13
CA ILE A 294 32.68 10.95 -8.95
C ILE A 294 32.14 9.79 -8.14
N ILE A 295 30.83 9.70 -8.05
CA ILE A 295 30.11 8.65 -7.35
C ILE A 295 29.16 8.02 -8.34
N GLU A 296 29.31 6.71 -8.55
CA GLU A 296 28.42 5.94 -9.41
C GLU A 296 27.01 5.91 -8.79
N LEU A 297 26.02 6.27 -9.59
CA LEU A 297 24.61 6.27 -9.24
C LEU A 297 23.95 4.98 -9.74
N GLU A 298 23.02 4.48 -8.93
CA GLU A 298 22.14 3.38 -9.32
C GLU A 298 20.93 3.85 -10.16
N THR A 299 20.74 5.16 -10.32
CA THR A 299 19.51 5.75 -10.86
C THR A 299 19.81 6.73 -11.99
N LYS A 300 18.91 6.74 -12.99
CA LYS A 300 18.89 7.71 -14.10
C LYS A 300 17.90 8.85 -13.87
N SER A 301 17.27 8.89 -12.69
CA SER A 301 16.26 9.90 -12.35
C SER A 301 16.94 11.25 -12.16
N ILE A 302 16.29 12.33 -12.60
CA ILE A 302 16.83 13.69 -12.47
C ILE A 302 16.76 14.12 -11.00
N ILE A 303 17.79 14.82 -10.53
CA ILE A 303 17.83 15.39 -9.19
C ILE A 303 16.72 16.45 -9.04
N LEU A 304 15.88 16.28 -8.02
CA LEU A 304 14.88 17.27 -7.62
C LEU A 304 15.51 18.27 -6.64
N ASN A 305 16.08 17.75 -5.55
CA ASN A 305 16.67 18.53 -4.47
C ASN A 305 17.97 17.89 -3.99
N ALA A 306 18.89 18.69 -3.46
CA ALA A 306 20.09 18.21 -2.81
C ALA A 306 20.50 19.11 -1.63
N PHE A 307 20.93 18.48 -0.54
CA PHE A 307 21.27 19.12 0.71
C PHE A 307 22.61 18.59 1.22
N LEU A 308 23.41 19.46 1.83
CA LEU A 308 24.61 19.09 2.57
C LEU A 308 24.24 18.88 4.04
N ILE A 309 24.46 17.67 4.56
CA ILE A 309 24.08 17.27 5.92
C ILE A 309 25.24 17.42 6.91
N ASP A 310 26.45 17.00 6.51
CA ASP A 310 27.64 17.07 7.37
C ASP A 310 28.86 17.40 6.49
N GLN A 311 29.47 18.56 6.72
CA GLN A 311 30.63 18.99 5.93
C GLN A 311 31.89 18.17 6.22
N ASN A 312 32.12 17.82 7.49
CA ASN A 312 33.33 17.11 7.91
C ASN A 312 33.36 15.69 7.32
N LYS A 313 32.17 15.09 7.20
CA LYS A 313 31.99 13.78 6.58
C LYS A 313 31.58 13.83 5.10
N LYS A 314 31.53 15.04 4.50
CA LYS A 314 30.93 15.36 3.19
C LYS A 314 29.70 14.50 2.86
N GLN A 315 28.70 14.55 3.75
CA GLN A 315 27.45 13.82 3.57
C GLN A 315 26.43 14.67 2.83
N PHE A 316 25.90 14.14 1.74
CA PHE A 316 24.92 14.79 0.88
C PHE A 316 23.63 13.97 0.86
N LEU A 317 22.51 14.62 1.12
CA LEU A 317 21.18 14.05 0.97
C LEU A 317 20.60 14.52 -0.36
N ILE A 318 20.32 13.57 -1.25
CA ILE A 318 19.87 13.85 -2.61
C ILE A 318 18.49 13.23 -2.79
N GLN A 319 17.54 14.02 -3.25
CA GLN A 319 16.21 13.57 -3.60
C GLN A 319 16.02 13.69 -5.12
N TYR A 320 15.56 12.63 -5.74
CA TYR A 320 15.27 12.55 -7.17
C TYR A 320 13.79 12.86 -7.47
N ASN A 321 13.48 13.11 -8.75
CA ASN A 321 12.11 13.40 -9.20
C ASN A 321 11.14 12.22 -9.00
N ASP A 322 11.63 11.00 -8.95
CA ASP A 322 10.87 9.81 -8.60
C ASP A 322 10.69 9.64 -7.08
N LEU A 323 11.00 10.68 -6.28
CA LEU A 323 11.00 10.68 -4.82
C LEU A 323 11.96 9.67 -4.16
N GLN A 324 12.86 9.04 -4.91
CA GLN A 324 13.94 8.29 -4.29
C GLN A 324 14.86 9.26 -3.56
N THR A 325 15.17 8.95 -2.31
CA THR A 325 16.11 9.73 -1.50
C THR A 325 17.34 8.88 -1.22
N VAL A 326 18.51 9.47 -1.41
CA VAL A 326 19.80 8.79 -1.27
C VAL A 326 20.71 9.64 -0.40
N LEU A 327 21.31 9.01 0.61
CA LEU A 327 22.39 9.61 1.38
C LEU A 327 23.73 9.13 0.83
N VAL A 328 24.55 10.07 0.42
CA VAL A 328 25.86 9.85 -0.19
C VAL A 328 26.93 10.44 0.71
N ASP A 329 28.07 9.76 0.83
CA ASP A 329 29.27 10.30 1.46
C ASP A 329 30.52 10.01 0.62
N ASN A 330 31.71 10.38 1.12
CA ASN A 330 32.98 10.21 0.43
C ASN A 330 33.32 8.74 0.09
N LYS A 331 32.61 7.77 0.68
CA LYS A 331 32.80 6.33 0.46
C LYS A 331 31.74 5.72 -0.45
N GLY A 332 30.77 6.51 -0.92
CA GLY A 332 29.68 6.10 -1.79
C GLY A 332 28.30 6.23 -1.14
N ILE A 333 27.36 5.42 -1.59
CA ILE A 333 25.98 5.44 -1.08
C ILE A 333 25.92 4.75 0.29
N ARG A 334 25.33 5.43 1.28
CA ARG A 334 25.13 4.89 2.64
C ARG A 334 23.81 4.19 2.83
N TRP A 335 22.76 4.80 2.30
CA TRP A 335 21.44 4.21 2.25
C TRP A 335 20.62 4.87 1.15
N THR A 336 19.63 4.13 0.70
CA THR A 336 18.60 4.58 -0.24
C THR A 336 17.25 4.36 0.42
N THR A 337 16.31 5.28 0.20
CA THR A 337 14.92 5.13 0.64
C THR A 337 14.00 5.48 -0.51
N GLU A 338 13.04 4.61 -0.78
CA GLU A 338 12.07 4.78 -1.85
C GLU A 338 10.78 5.37 -1.29
N GLN A 339 10.58 6.68 -1.46
CA GLN A 339 9.41 7.38 -0.91
C GLN A 339 8.24 7.45 -1.91
N SER A 340 8.43 7.01 -3.16
CA SER A 340 7.34 7.03 -4.16
C SER A 340 6.15 6.13 -3.78
N LEU A 341 6.37 5.14 -2.92
CA LEU A 341 5.35 4.23 -2.39
C LEU A 341 4.28 4.91 -1.52
N ILE A 342 4.47 6.17 -1.11
CA ILE A 342 3.45 6.95 -0.38
C ILE A 342 2.19 7.16 -1.25
N SER A 343 2.35 7.19 -2.57
CA SER A 343 1.25 7.45 -3.51
C SER A 343 1.20 6.38 -4.60
N ILE A 344 0.46 5.31 -4.28
CA ILE A 344 0.25 4.15 -5.15
C ILE A 344 -1.01 4.36 -5.99
N ASP A 345 -0.88 4.24 -7.30
CA ASP A 345 -2.00 4.32 -8.26
C ASP A 345 -2.64 2.94 -8.46
N THR A 346 -1.81 1.91 -8.70
CA THR A 346 -2.29 0.52 -8.81
C THR A 346 -1.27 -0.48 -8.25
N VAL A 347 -1.80 -1.62 -7.80
CA VAL A 347 -1.03 -2.78 -7.34
C VAL A 347 -1.49 -4.01 -8.11
N PHE A 348 -0.53 -4.80 -8.57
CA PHE A 348 -0.82 -6.10 -9.19
C PHE A 348 0.25 -7.13 -8.84
N TYR A 349 -0.07 -8.39 -9.06
CA TYR A 349 0.78 -9.51 -8.67
C TYR A 349 1.15 -10.37 -9.88
N GLU A 350 2.29 -11.03 -9.79
CA GLU A 350 2.76 -12.00 -10.78
C GLU A 350 3.30 -13.23 -10.04
N LYS A 351 2.91 -14.41 -10.51
CA LYS A 351 3.40 -15.67 -9.95
C LYS A 351 4.82 -15.93 -10.46
N TYR A 352 5.65 -16.53 -9.63
CA TYR A 352 6.94 -17.05 -10.10
C TYR A 352 6.69 -18.16 -11.11
N GLU A 353 7.45 -18.16 -12.22
CA GLU A 353 7.46 -19.29 -13.13
C GLU A 353 8.08 -20.50 -12.42
N ASN A 354 7.33 -21.60 -12.35
CA ASN A 354 7.82 -22.85 -11.76
C ASN A 354 8.95 -23.41 -12.65
N GLN A 355 10.20 -23.21 -12.26
CA GLN A 355 11.36 -23.74 -12.99
C GLN A 355 11.36 -25.28 -13.08
N GLU A 356 10.74 -25.98 -12.11
CA GLU A 356 10.74 -27.45 -12.05
C GLU A 356 9.60 -28.13 -12.83
N GLN A 357 8.51 -27.45 -13.19
CA GLN A 357 7.43 -28.07 -13.97
C GLN A 357 7.69 -28.08 -15.48
N THR A 358 8.74 -27.41 -15.94
CA THR A 358 9.26 -27.54 -17.30
C THR A 358 10.55 -28.34 -17.33
N HIS A 359 10.56 -29.54 -16.74
CA HIS A 359 11.04 -30.63 -17.59
C HIS A 359 10.08 -30.65 -18.76
N LYS A 360 10.42 -29.92 -19.84
CA LYS A 360 9.73 -29.93 -21.14
C LYS A 360 9.74 -31.38 -21.62
N ASN A 361 8.78 -32.11 -21.12
CA ASN A 361 8.67 -33.53 -21.24
C ASN A 361 8.06 -33.73 -22.61
N THR A 362 8.81 -34.41 -23.47
CA THR A 362 8.50 -34.59 -24.89
C THR A 362 7.10 -35.18 -25.13
N TYR A 363 6.53 -35.86 -24.13
CA TYR A 363 5.13 -36.29 -24.13
C TYR A 363 4.14 -35.11 -24.02
N TYR A 364 4.33 -34.21 -23.05
CA TYR A 364 3.45 -33.05 -22.86
C TYR A 364 3.57 -32.06 -24.04
N GLU A 365 4.78 -31.84 -24.57
CA GLU A 365 4.96 -31.02 -25.79
C GLU A 365 4.23 -31.64 -27.00
N SER A 366 4.27 -32.96 -27.14
CA SER A 366 3.54 -33.67 -28.20
C SER A 366 2.02 -33.56 -28.02
N LEU A 367 1.52 -33.63 -26.78
CA LEU A 367 0.11 -33.45 -26.45
C LEU A 367 -0.38 -32.03 -26.71
N GLU A 368 0.40 -31.01 -26.33
CA GLU A 368 0.07 -29.61 -26.61
C GLU A 368 0.00 -29.33 -28.11
N LYS A 369 0.94 -29.88 -28.88
CA LYS A 369 1.05 -29.63 -30.32
C LYS A 369 0.05 -30.41 -31.17
N HIS A 370 -0.23 -31.67 -30.81
CA HIS A 370 -1.03 -32.57 -31.65
C HIS A 370 -2.39 -32.92 -31.05
N GLY A 371 -2.66 -32.52 -29.81
CA GLY A 371 -3.88 -32.84 -29.07
C GLY A 371 -3.93 -34.27 -28.56
N THR A 372 -4.82 -34.52 -27.59
CA THR A 372 -5.00 -35.84 -26.94
C THR A 372 -5.63 -36.89 -27.86
N ASN A 373 -6.32 -36.47 -28.91
CA ASN A 373 -7.19 -37.32 -29.72
C ASN A 373 -6.61 -37.65 -31.11
N ASN A 374 -5.33 -37.35 -31.37
CA ASN A 374 -4.72 -37.60 -32.67
C ASN A 374 -4.20 -39.05 -32.76
N PRO A 375 -4.83 -39.92 -33.58
CA PRO A 375 -4.49 -41.34 -33.64
C PRO A 375 -3.09 -41.61 -34.18
N LEU A 376 -2.51 -40.69 -34.96
CA LEU A 376 -1.17 -40.83 -35.55
C LEU A 376 -0.05 -40.75 -34.51
N PHE A 377 -0.25 -39.99 -33.43
CA PHE A 377 0.76 -39.74 -32.41
C PHE A 377 0.56 -40.56 -31.14
N LEU A 378 -0.47 -41.41 -31.08
CA LEU A 378 -0.82 -42.15 -29.87
C LEU A 378 0.29 -43.10 -29.40
N ILE A 379 0.91 -43.85 -30.33
CA ILE A 379 2.03 -44.76 -30.01
C ILE A 379 3.26 -43.95 -29.58
N GLN A 380 3.58 -42.87 -30.29
CA GLN A 380 4.70 -42.00 -29.95
C GLN A 380 4.52 -41.32 -28.58
N ASN A 381 3.29 -40.92 -28.25
CA ASN A 381 2.92 -40.36 -26.96
C ASN A 381 3.07 -41.40 -25.84
N ILE A 382 2.64 -42.65 -26.05
CA ILE A 382 2.83 -43.71 -25.06
C ILE A 382 4.32 -44.00 -24.83
N VAL A 383 5.12 -44.10 -25.91
CA VAL A 383 6.56 -44.39 -25.80
C VAL A 383 7.30 -43.23 -25.11
N SER A 384 7.03 -41.98 -25.50
CA SER A 384 7.61 -40.80 -24.85
C SER A 384 7.24 -40.73 -23.38
N ARG A 385 5.98 -41.00 -23.03
CA ARG A 385 5.54 -41.07 -21.63
C ARG A 385 6.34 -42.10 -20.82
N ILE A 386 6.48 -43.33 -21.31
CA ILE A 386 7.21 -44.40 -20.60
C ILE A 386 8.69 -44.03 -20.43
N LEU A 387 9.33 -43.52 -21.48
CA LEU A 387 10.73 -43.11 -21.41
C LEU A 387 10.95 -41.99 -20.40
N ASN A 388 10.03 -41.03 -20.33
CA ASN A 388 10.11 -39.94 -19.37
C ASN A 388 9.83 -40.42 -17.94
N GLU A 389 8.85 -41.32 -17.71
CA GLU A 389 8.63 -41.94 -16.39
C GLU A 389 9.88 -42.72 -15.91
N ILE A 390 10.61 -43.40 -16.80
CA ILE A 390 11.86 -44.09 -16.47
C ILE A 390 12.96 -43.09 -16.09
N ARG A 391 13.06 -41.98 -16.83
CA ARG A 391 14.02 -40.91 -16.54
C ARG A 391 13.74 -40.24 -15.20
N ASP A 392 12.47 -39.91 -14.93
CA ASP A 392 12.05 -39.32 -13.66
C ASP A 392 12.39 -40.27 -12.50
N LEU A 393 12.20 -41.59 -12.67
CA LEU A 393 12.60 -42.59 -11.67
C LEU A 393 14.11 -42.63 -11.45
N GLN A 394 14.92 -42.48 -12.49
CA GLN A 394 16.38 -42.38 -12.36
C GLN A 394 16.79 -41.14 -11.59
N GLU A 395 16.20 -39.97 -11.93
CA GLU A 395 16.47 -38.70 -11.26
C GLU A 395 16.03 -38.72 -9.78
N VAL A 396 14.87 -39.30 -9.47
CA VAL A 396 14.41 -39.52 -8.09
C VAL A 396 15.36 -40.44 -7.34
N ALA A 397 15.83 -41.52 -7.97
CA ALA A 397 16.77 -42.45 -7.34
C ALA A 397 18.13 -41.79 -7.07
N THR A 398 18.67 -41.01 -8.01
CA THR A 398 19.91 -40.26 -7.81
C THR A 398 19.74 -39.19 -6.73
N HIS A 399 18.67 -38.41 -6.78
CA HIS A 399 18.37 -37.37 -5.79
C HIS A 399 18.17 -37.97 -4.39
N PHE A 400 17.55 -39.15 -4.28
CA PHE A 400 17.41 -39.87 -3.01
C PHE A 400 18.76 -40.36 -2.47
N ILE A 401 19.64 -40.89 -3.34
CA ILE A 401 21.00 -41.32 -2.98
C ILE A 401 21.84 -40.11 -2.54
N ASP A 402 21.75 -38.99 -3.25
CA ASP A 402 22.54 -37.78 -3.00
C ASP A 402 22.09 -37.01 -1.75
N ASN A 403 20.85 -37.21 -1.30
CA ASN A 403 20.27 -36.57 -0.12
C ASN A 403 20.08 -37.50 1.08
N LEU A 404 20.59 -38.74 1.01
CA LEU A 404 20.69 -39.62 2.17
C LEU A 404 21.59 -38.97 3.23
N GLY A 405 21.00 -38.48 4.32
CA GLY A 405 21.70 -37.89 5.47
C GLY A 405 21.83 -36.37 5.47
N LYS A 406 21.19 -35.64 4.54
CA LYS A 406 21.11 -34.17 4.58
C LYS A 406 19.77 -33.71 5.18
N GLU A 407 19.78 -32.66 5.99
CA GLU A 407 18.56 -32.04 6.49
C GLU A 407 17.73 -31.46 5.33
N LYS A 408 16.42 -31.72 5.35
CA LYS A 408 15.50 -31.06 4.43
C LYS A 408 15.38 -29.59 4.83
N VAL A 409 16.08 -28.73 4.11
CA VAL A 409 15.66 -27.34 3.98
C VAL A 409 14.29 -27.38 3.32
N GLN A 410 13.24 -26.84 3.96
CA GLN A 410 11.99 -26.52 3.28
C GLN A 410 12.37 -25.62 2.10
N THR A 411 12.35 -26.15 0.88
CA THR A 411 12.82 -25.41 -0.29
C THR A 411 11.82 -24.30 -0.59
N ARG A 412 12.32 -23.07 -0.71
CA ARG A 412 11.59 -21.86 -1.12
C ARG A 412 10.76 -22.09 -2.41
N GLU A 413 11.12 -23.11 -3.19
CA GLU A 413 10.45 -23.60 -4.40
C GLU A 413 9.03 -24.14 -4.16
N MET A 414 8.76 -24.79 -3.01
CA MET A 414 7.41 -25.27 -2.71
C MET A 414 6.44 -24.12 -2.47
N GLU A 415 6.90 -23.02 -1.87
CA GLU A 415 6.07 -21.83 -1.62
C GLU A 415 5.70 -21.11 -2.92
N GLN A 416 6.61 -21.11 -3.91
CA GLN A 416 6.31 -20.65 -5.28
C GLN A 416 5.25 -21.54 -5.94
N THR A 417 5.38 -22.86 -5.80
CA THR A 417 4.42 -23.84 -6.36
C THR A 417 3.00 -23.62 -5.82
N TYR A 418 2.85 -23.37 -4.52
CA TYR A 418 1.57 -23.07 -3.89
C TYR A 418 1.10 -21.62 -4.12
N GLY A 419 1.90 -20.79 -4.78
CA GLY A 419 1.63 -19.38 -5.01
C GLY A 419 1.59 -18.57 -3.71
N LEU A 420 2.28 -19.03 -2.66
CA LEU A 420 2.45 -18.31 -1.39
C LEU A 420 3.55 -17.25 -1.49
N LYS A 421 4.55 -17.50 -2.35
CA LYS A 421 5.58 -16.54 -2.75
C LYS A 421 5.25 -16.02 -4.14
N GLN A 422 5.08 -14.71 -4.27
CA GLN A 422 4.74 -14.02 -5.53
C GLN A 422 5.56 -12.73 -5.65
N LYS A 423 5.54 -12.13 -6.83
CA LYS A 423 6.04 -10.77 -7.06
C LYS A 423 4.88 -9.80 -6.95
N VAL A 424 5.05 -8.72 -6.20
CA VAL A 424 4.08 -7.63 -6.11
C VAL A 424 4.64 -6.38 -6.78
N TYR A 425 3.87 -5.81 -7.68
CA TYR A 425 4.22 -4.62 -8.43
C TYR A 425 3.39 -3.43 -7.94
N PHE A 426 4.08 -2.34 -7.63
CA PHE A 426 3.51 -1.05 -7.27
C PHE A 426 3.75 -0.07 -8.40
N LEU A 427 2.68 0.46 -8.97
CA LEU A 427 2.77 1.58 -9.90
C LEU A 427 2.38 2.85 -9.17
N THR A 428 3.34 3.76 -9.03
CA THR A 428 3.16 5.02 -8.29
C THR A 428 2.57 6.09 -9.18
N THR A 429 1.94 7.10 -8.57
CA THR A 429 1.46 8.28 -9.30
C THR A 429 2.58 9.07 -9.97
N TYR A 430 3.83 8.85 -9.55
CA TYR A 430 5.05 9.40 -10.14
C TYR A 430 5.59 8.54 -11.29
N GLY A 431 4.79 7.61 -11.83
CA GLY A 431 5.17 6.79 -12.98
C GLY A 431 6.34 5.84 -12.72
N THR A 432 6.61 5.51 -11.46
CA THR A 432 7.63 4.53 -11.07
C THR A 432 6.95 3.18 -10.87
N LEU A 433 7.45 2.14 -11.52
CA LEU A 433 7.05 0.76 -11.31
C LEU A 433 8.09 0.08 -10.42
N LEU A 434 7.67 -0.37 -9.25
CA LEU A 434 8.50 -1.06 -8.26
C LEU A 434 8.00 -2.48 -8.07
N CYS A 435 8.89 -3.47 -8.14
CA CYS A 435 8.58 -4.87 -7.92
C CYS A 435 9.24 -5.36 -6.65
N TYR A 436 8.47 -5.90 -5.72
CA TYR A 436 8.96 -6.50 -4.49
C TYR A 436 8.64 -7.99 -4.42
N ASP A 437 9.49 -8.74 -3.75
CA ASP A 437 9.16 -10.11 -3.33
C ASP A 437 8.20 -10.07 -2.14
N THR A 438 7.09 -10.83 -2.19
CA THR A 438 6.07 -10.79 -1.13
C THR A 438 6.54 -11.36 0.21
N GLN A 439 7.62 -12.14 0.24
CA GLN A 439 8.10 -12.82 1.44
C GLN A 439 9.40 -12.20 1.97
N GLU A 440 10.36 -11.95 1.08
CA GLU A 440 11.63 -11.32 1.44
C GLU A 440 11.52 -9.79 1.54
N LEU A 441 10.46 -9.20 0.98
CA LEU A 441 10.24 -7.75 0.89
C LEU A 441 11.44 -7.01 0.29
N SER A 442 12.21 -7.70 -0.56
CA SER A 442 13.33 -7.15 -1.30
C SER A 442 12.85 -6.55 -2.62
N LEU A 443 13.41 -5.40 -3.00
CA LEU A 443 13.17 -4.77 -4.29
C LEU A 443 13.87 -5.57 -5.39
N LEU A 444 13.11 -6.07 -6.37
CA LEU A 444 13.59 -6.89 -7.48
C LEU A 444 13.81 -6.08 -8.75
N ILE A 445 12.84 -5.22 -9.09
CA ILE A 445 12.83 -4.42 -10.33
C ILE A 445 12.35 -3.01 -9.99
N LYS A 446 13.05 -2.00 -10.52
CA LYS A 446 12.61 -0.59 -10.53
C LYS A 446 12.68 -0.05 -11.95
N LEU A 447 11.55 0.43 -12.47
CA LEU A 447 11.44 1.00 -13.81
C LEU A 447 10.72 2.33 -13.76
N GLN A 448 11.12 3.26 -14.63
CA GLN A 448 10.54 4.61 -14.69
C GLN A 448 9.84 4.84 -16.03
N ILE A 449 8.62 5.38 -15.98
CA ILE A 449 7.87 5.83 -17.15
C ILE A 449 8.24 7.28 -17.43
N ASN A 450 9.05 7.48 -18.48
CA ASN A 450 9.55 8.79 -18.90
C ASN A 450 8.51 9.57 -19.72
N ASN A 451 7.40 10.01 -19.11
CA ASN A 451 6.50 10.99 -19.72
C ASN A 451 5.60 11.60 -18.66
N GLN A 452 5.88 12.82 -18.19
CA GLN A 452 5.21 13.40 -17.02
C GLN A 452 4.83 14.86 -17.26
N ASP A 453 3.92 15.10 -18.20
CA ASP A 453 3.09 16.28 -18.04
C ASP A 453 2.36 16.17 -16.70
N LYS A 454 2.10 17.28 -16.00
CA LYS A 454 1.43 17.26 -14.68
C LYS A 454 0.02 16.64 -14.74
N SER A 455 -0.55 16.53 -15.93
CA SER A 455 -1.88 15.96 -16.20
C SER A 455 -1.85 14.48 -16.61
N PHE A 456 -0.70 13.81 -16.51
CA PHE A 456 -0.55 12.41 -16.91
C PHE A 456 -1.12 11.46 -15.86
N LYS A 457 -2.13 10.68 -16.22
CA LYS A 457 -2.83 9.78 -15.29
C LYS A 457 -3.00 8.39 -15.89
N LEU A 458 -2.80 7.34 -15.08
CA LEU A 458 -3.16 5.98 -15.47
C LEU A 458 -4.69 5.87 -15.57
N VAL A 459 -5.18 5.41 -16.71
CA VAL A 459 -6.60 5.15 -16.92
C VAL A 459 -6.92 3.68 -16.76
N ALA A 460 -6.03 2.80 -17.20
CA ALA A 460 -6.21 1.37 -17.06
C ALA A 460 -4.91 0.58 -17.12
N HIS A 461 -4.95 -0.58 -16.48
CA HIS A 461 -3.93 -1.61 -16.50
C HIS A 461 -4.62 -2.95 -16.81
N HIS A 462 -4.10 -3.67 -17.80
CA HIS A 462 -4.62 -4.98 -18.22
C HIS A 462 -3.47 -5.94 -18.53
N GLN A 463 -3.69 -7.22 -18.34
CA GLN A 463 -2.77 -8.28 -18.75
C GLN A 463 -3.25 -8.87 -20.09
N ILE A 464 -2.35 -9.03 -21.07
CA ILE A 464 -2.65 -9.49 -22.44
C ILE A 464 -1.60 -10.51 -22.90
N ASP A 465 -2.00 -11.51 -23.70
CA ASP A 465 -1.06 -12.51 -24.27
C ASP A 465 -0.07 -11.86 -25.27
N SER A 466 1.25 -12.13 -25.14
CA SER A 466 2.30 -11.51 -25.96
C SER A 466 2.20 -11.78 -27.46
N ASN A 467 1.63 -12.92 -27.87
CA ASN A 467 1.61 -13.38 -29.27
C ASN A 467 0.96 -12.39 -30.26
N LEU A 468 0.23 -11.39 -29.78
CA LEU A 468 -0.45 -10.37 -30.59
C LEU A 468 0.35 -9.07 -30.74
N ILE A 469 1.41 -8.89 -29.96
CA ILE A 469 2.23 -7.68 -29.98
C ILE A 469 3.31 -7.87 -31.04
N ARG A 470 3.10 -7.28 -32.22
CA ARG A 470 3.99 -7.38 -33.41
C ARG A 470 5.44 -6.92 -33.21
N HIS A 471 5.79 -6.43 -32.02
CA HIS A 471 7.10 -5.88 -31.69
C HIS A 471 7.98 -6.80 -30.85
N PHE A 472 7.46 -7.96 -30.41
CA PHE A 472 8.25 -8.97 -29.70
C PHE A 472 8.47 -10.20 -30.59
N ASP A 473 9.70 -10.37 -31.08
CA ASP A 473 10.16 -11.60 -31.73
C ASP A 473 10.54 -12.63 -30.65
N SER A 474 9.60 -13.45 -30.19
CA SER A 474 9.95 -14.71 -29.51
C SER A 474 8.83 -15.74 -29.57
N ASN A 475 9.21 -16.99 -29.81
CA ASN A 475 8.34 -18.17 -29.91
C ASN A 475 7.75 -18.63 -28.56
N ASP A 476 7.70 -17.79 -27.52
CA ASP A 476 7.13 -18.11 -26.21
C ASP A 476 6.11 -17.04 -25.80
N ALA A 477 4.85 -17.46 -25.75
CA ALA A 477 3.67 -16.63 -25.54
C ALA A 477 3.48 -16.26 -24.05
N GLN A 478 4.24 -15.30 -23.52
CA GLN A 478 4.06 -14.86 -22.13
C GLN A 478 3.07 -13.70 -22.01
N PRO A 479 2.25 -13.63 -20.95
CA PRO A 479 1.37 -12.50 -20.75
C PRO A 479 2.17 -11.23 -20.44
N THR A 480 1.95 -10.19 -21.25
CA THR A 480 2.52 -8.86 -21.09
C THR A 480 1.51 -7.92 -20.45
N HIS A 481 1.97 -7.05 -19.56
CA HIS A 481 1.10 -6.04 -18.96
C HIS A 481 1.06 -4.79 -19.83
N VAL A 482 -0.13 -4.21 -19.98
CA VAL A 482 -0.37 -3.03 -20.79
C VAL A 482 -0.93 -1.93 -19.92
N LEU A 483 -0.30 -0.77 -19.97
CA LEU A 483 -0.69 0.43 -19.24
C LEU A 483 -1.21 1.48 -20.23
N PHE A 484 -2.38 2.03 -19.92
CA PHE A 484 -2.99 3.13 -20.67
C PHE A 484 -2.94 4.40 -19.85
N TYR A 485 -2.17 5.38 -20.30
CA TYR A 485 -2.08 6.69 -19.66
C TYR A 485 -2.72 7.77 -20.51
N TYR A 486 -3.48 8.65 -19.89
CA TYR A 486 -4.10 9.80 -20.55
C TYR A 486 -3.46 11.10 -20.08
N SER A 487 -3.11 11.98 -21.03
CA SER A 487 -2.68 13.37 -20.76
C SER A 487 -3.84 14.30 -21.10
N SER A 488 -4.40 15.00 -20.10
CA SER A 488 -5.49 15.96 -20.35
C SER A 488 -5.01 17.23 -21.05
N GLU A 489 -3.77 17.66 -20.80
CA GLU A 489 -3.17 18.81 -21.49
C GLU A 489 -2.97 18.54 -22.98
N LYS A 490 -2.47 17.35 -23.33
CA LYS A 490 -2.22 16.99 -24.74
C LYS A 490 -3.44 16.35 -25.42
N LYS A 491 -4.48 15.96 -24.67
CA LYS A 491 -5.62 15.15 -25.13
C LYS A 491 -5.19 13.89 -25.91
N ARG A 492 -4.24 13.16 -25.32
CA ARG A 492 -3.67 11.95 -25.92
C ARG A 492 -3.69 10.79 -24.95
N LEU A 493 -4.00 9.62 -25.50
CA LEU A 493 -3.85 8.33 -24.86
C LEU A 493 -2.51 7.72 -25.29
N ASN A 494 -1.64 7.45 -24.33
CA ASN A 494 -0.36 6.77 -24.50
C ASN A 494 -0.48 5.35 -23.97
N THR A 495 -0.08 4.37 -24.78
CA THR A 495 -0.07 2.96 -24.40
C THR A 495 1.37 2.52 -24.18
N PHE A 496 1.62 1.90 -23.04
CA PHE A 496 2.90 1.30 -22.69
C PHE A 496 2.72 -0.21 -22.51
N VAL A 497 3.68 -0.97 -23.02
CA VAL A 497 3.78 -2.41 -22.77
C VAL A 497 4.94 -2.61 -21.81
N LEU A 498 4.68 -3.43 -20.79
CA LEU A 498 5.64 -3.88 -19.80
C LEU A 498 6.08 -5.29 -20.16
N ASP A 499 7.37 -5.43 -20.44
CA ASP A 499 8.05 -6.71 -20.47
C ASP A 499 8.71 -6.93 -19.10
N LEU A 500 8.05 -7.73 -18.26
CA LEU A 500 8.49 -7.98 -16.89
C LEU A 500 9.68 -8.94 -16.82
N GLN A 501 9.88 -9.79 -17.83
CA GLN A 501 10.99 -10.73 -17.88
C GLN A 501 12.31 -10.00 -18.12
N HIS A 502 12.31 -9.05 -19.05
CA HIS A 502 13.49 -8.26 -19.38
C HIS A 502 13.57 -6.94 -18.59
N GLY A 503 12.51 -6.60 -17.84
CA GLY A 503 12.44 -5.34 -17.09
C GLY A 503 12.44 -4.13 -18.02
N ILE A 504 11.64 -4.17 -19.09
CA ILE A 504 11.61 -3.10 -20.10
C ILE A 504 10.19 -2.51 -20.16
N ILE A 505 10.11 -1.18 -20.19
CA ILE A 505 8.88 -0.44 -20.48
C ILE A 505 9.04 0.21 -21.84
N GLN A 506 8.11 -0.07 -22.76
CA GLN A 506 8.12 0.54 -24.09
C GLN A 506 6.79 1.24 -24.37
N GLN A 507 6.85 2.49 -24.81
CA GLN A 507 5.70 3.16 -25.39
C GLN A 507 5.46 2.61 -26.81
N VAL A 508 4.30 1.99 -27.02
CA VAL A 508 3.96 1.31 -28.29
C VAL A 508 2.91 2.05 -29.11
N ALA A 509 2.09 2.89 -28.47
CA ALA A 509 1.10 3.70 -29.17
C ALA A 509 0.92 5.07 -28.49
N SER A 510 0.55 6.06 -29.30
CA SER A 510 0.09 7.36 -28.84
C SER A 510 -0.96 7.86 -29.82
N GLN A 511 -2.20 8.02 -29.35
CA GLN A 511 -3.33 8.42 -30.19
C GLN A 511 -4.10 9.58 -29.57
N ASN A 512 -4.71 10.41 -30.42
CA ASN A 512 -5.64 11.44 -29.96
C ASN A 512 -6.90 10.74 -29.44
N SER A 513 -7.31 11.10 -28.24
CA SER A 513 -8.47 10.53 -27.55
C SER A 513 -8.96 11.54 -26.54
N ASN A 514 -10.25 11.50 -26.23
CA ASN A 514 -10.71 12.07 -24.97
C ASN A 514 -10.37 11.14 -23.80
N ASN A 515 -10.71 11.56 -22.59
CA ASN A 515 -10.52 10.73 -21.41
C ASN A 515 -11.28 9.40 -21.58
N ILE A 516 -10.64 8.30 -21.20
CA ILE A 516 -11.20 6.95 -21.37
C ILE A 516 -12.10 6.65 -20.17
N LEU A 517 -13.33 6.22 -20.44
CA LEU A 517 -14.33 5.91 -19.42
C LEU A 517 -14.43 4.42 -19.11
N TRP A 518 -14.38 3.58 -20.15
CA TRP A 518 -14.44 2.12 -19.99
C TRP A 518 -13.22 1.47 -20.61
N THR A 519 -12.69 0.49 -19.90
CA THR A 519 -11.66 -0.42 -20.41
C THR A 519 -12.09 -1.85 -20.12
N ILE A 520 -12.17 -2.67 -21.16
CA ILE A 520 -12.82 -3.98 -21.09
C ILE A 520 -11.88 -5.00 -21.71
N PRO A 521 -11.33 -5.95 -20.93
CA PRO A 521 -10.64 -7.09 -21.50
C PRO A 521 -11.65 -7.97 -22.23
N TYR A 522 -11.39 -8.29 -23.48
CA TYR A 522 -12.27 -9.06 -24.35
C TYR A 522 -11.49 -10.18 -25.04
N ARG A 523 -11.99 -11.41 -24.91
CA ARG A 523 -11.42 -12.57 -25.59
C ARG A 523 -12.05 -12.73 -26.96
N VAL A 524 -11.25 -12.57 -28.01
CA VAL A 524 -11.68 -12.81 -29.39
C VAL A 524 -11.60 -14.31 -29.67
N GLU A 525 -12.73 -14.90 -30.06
CA GLU A 525 -12.80 -16.30 -30.50
C GLU A 525 -12.27 -16.41 -31.94
N GLY A 526 -11.14 -17.11 -32.11
CA GLY A 526 -10.64 -17.56 -33.42
C GLY A 526 -10.94 -19.05 -33.67
N GLY A 527 -10.27 -19.64 -34.66
CA GLY A 527 -10.32 -21.08 -34.91
C GLY A 527 -9.83 -21.92 -33.71
N PRO A 528 -9.89 -23.27 -33.79
CA PRO A 528 -9.51 -24.14 -32.67
C PRO A 528 -8.09 -23.82 -32.16
N GLY A 529 -7.99 -23.38 -30.90
CA GLY A 529 -6.71 -23.05 -30.25
C GLY A 529 -6.18 -21.63 -30.48
N GLN A 530 -6.85 -20.78 -31.28
CA GLN A 530 -6.40 -19.41 -31.59
C GLN A 530 -7.30 -18.37 -30.94
N HIS A 531 -7.34 -18.34 -29.61
CA HIS A 531 -8.02 -17.26 -28.89
C HIS A 531 -7.01 -16.18 -28.54
N HIS A 532 -7.44 -14.92 -28.64
CA HIS A 532 -6.56 -13.78 -28.47
C HIS A 532 -7.26 -12.74 -27.61
N ASN A 533 -6.60 -12.27 -26.55
CA ASN A 533 -7.12 -11.25 -25.66
C ASN A 533 -6.83 -9.85 -26.23
N ILE A 534 -7.85 -9.00 -26.27
CA ILE A 534 -7.74 -7.57 -26.63
C ILE A 534 -8.37 -6.73 -25.52
N VAL A 535 -8.06 -5.44 -25.49
CA VAL A 535 -8.69 -4.47 -24.60
C VAL A 535 -9.50 -3.51 -25.46
N ILE A 536 -10.80 -3.40 -25.14
CA ILE A 536 -11.70 -2.40 -25.72
C ILE A 536 -11.69 -1.18 -24.81
N LEU A 537 -11.42 -0.01 -25.38
CA LEU A 537 -11.37 1.28 -24.70
C LEU A 537 -12.49 2.14 -25.27
N ILE A 538 -13.25 2.82 -24.41
CA ILE A 538 -14.33 3.70 -24.83
C ILE A 538 -14.15 5.05 -24.15
N ASP A 539 -14.13 6.12 -24.95
CA ASP A 539 -13.95 7.48 -24.45
C ASP A 539 -15.26 8.18 -24.02
N GLU A 540 -15.15 9.40 -23.51
CA GLU A 540 -16.26 10.25 -23.10
C GLU A 540 -17.29 10.55 -24.21
N GLU A 541 -16.85 10.55 -25.47
CA GLU A 541 -17.69 10.76 -26.65
C GLU A 541 -18.26 9.44 -27.22
N ASN A 542 -18.04 8.32 -26.52
CA ASN A 542 -18.40 6.95 -26.92
C ASN A 542 -17.64 6.41 -28.15
N ASN A 543 -16.48 6.98 -28.48
CA ASN A 543 -15.60 6.42 -29.49
C ASN A 543 -14.93 5.15 -28.96
N ILE A 544 -14.89 4.10 -29.78
CA ILE A 544 -14.37 2.79 -29.42
C ILE A 544 -12.99 2.61 -30.04
N PHE A 545 -12.01 2.28 -29.20
CA PHE A 545 -10.66 1.92 -29.59
C PHE A 545 -10.34 0.50 -29.13
N THR A 546 -9.43 -0.17 -29.83
CA THR A 546 -8.97 -1.51 -29.42
C THR A 546 -7.46 -1.58 -29.38
N TYR A 547 -6.96 -2.32 -28.39
CA TYR A 547 -5.55 -2.62 -28.26
C TYR A 547 -5.34 -4.11 -27.96
N PRO A 548 -4.52 -4.83 -28.75
CA PRO A 548 -3.95 -4.43 -30.04
C PRO A 548 -5.03 -4.06 -31.07
N LYS A 549 -4.67 -3.23 -32.06
CA LYS A 549 -5.64 -2.73 -33.05
C LYS A 549 -6.28 -3.89 -33.81
N HIS A 550 -7.60 -3.97 -33.79
CA HIS A 550 -8.38 -5.03 -34.42
C HIS A 550 -9.54 -4.44 -35.26
N ASP A 551 -9.60 -4.76 -36.55
CA ASP A 551 -10.49 -4.09 -37.52
C ASP A 551 -11.96 -4.59 -37.47
N SER A 552 -12.21 -5.83 -37.07
CA SER A 552 -13.57 -6.39 -36.98
C SER A 552 -13.84 -7.03 -35.61
N LEU A 553 -14.55 -6.35 -34.73
CA LEU A 553 -15.02 -6.93 -33.47
C LEU A 553 -16.43 -7.49 -33.62
N ASN A 554 -16.54 -8.81 -33.67
CA ASN A 554 -17.81 -9.49 -33.43
C ASN A 554 -17.97 -9.68 -31.92
N THR A 555 -18.33 -8.60 -31.20
CA THR A 555 -18.51 -8.67 -29.76
C THR A 555 -19.77 -9.45 -29.41
N LYS A 556 -19.67 -10.40 -28.47
CA LYS A 556 -20.84 -10.82 -27.69
C LYS A 556 -21.45 -9.59 -27.00
N GLU A 557 -22.71 -9.69 -26.58
CA GLU A 557 -23.39 -8.61 -25.89
C GLU A 557 -22.65 -8.24 -24.58
N ILE A 558 -22.08 -7.04 -24.55
CA ILE A 558 -21.46 -6.46 -23.35
C ILE A 558 -22.38 -5.37 -22.82
N ILE A 559 -22.67 -5.43 -21.52
CA ILE A 559 -23.53 -4.46 -20.83
C ILE A 559 -22.67 -3.51 -20.01
N LEU A 560 -22.90 -2.22 -20.18
CA LEU A 560 -22.18 -1.15 -19.52
C LEU A 560 -23.19 -0.20 -18.87
N TYR A 561 -22.75 0.54 -17.87
CA TYR A 561 -23.51 1.64 -17.29
C TYR A 561 -22.58 2.82 -17.00
N ARG A 562 -23.15 4.02 -17.04
CA ARG A 562 -22.44 5.29 -16.77
C ARG A 562 -23.27 6.19 -15.90
N ASN A 563 -22.61 6.98 -15.06
CA ASN A 563 -23.20 8.11 -14.36
C ASN A 563 -22.73 9.41 -15.02
N ASP A 564 -23.65 10.14 -15.65
CA ASP A 564 -23.43 11.45 -16.23
C ASP A 564 -24.05 12.52 -15.30
N ASN A 565 -23.35 12.87 -14.22
CA ASN A 565 -23.77 13.90 -13.26
C ASN A 565 -25.21 13.69 -12.72
N GLY A 566 -25.50 12.50 -12.19
CA GLY A 566 -26.83 12.15 -11.64
C GLY A 566 -27.77 11.49 -12.65
N VAL A 567 -27.43 11.52 -13.95
CA VAL A 567 -28.16 10.77 -14.97
C VAL A 567 -27.46 9.43 -15.23
N LEU A 568 -28.07 8.35 -14.76
CA LEU A 568 -27.60 7.00 -15.01
C LEU A 568 -28.06 6.52 -16.38
N LYS A 569 -27.14 5.99 -17.18
CA LYS A 569 -27.42 5.44 -18.51
C LYS A 569 -26.89 4.03 -18.62
N GLY A 570 -27.68 3.13 -19.19
CA GLY A 570 -27.26 1.79 -19.57
C GLY A 570 -26.89 1.74 -21.04
N TYR A 571 -25.82 1.05 -21.36
CA TYR A 571 -25.37 0.85 -22.73
C TYR A 571 -25.19 -0.63 -23.03
N LYS A 572 -25.46 -0.99 -24.28
CA LYS A 572 -25.19 -2.29 -24.86
C LYS A 572 -24.17 -2.12 -25.97
N LEU A 573 -23.02 -2.79 -25.84
CA LEU A 573 -22.03 -2.89 -26.90
C LEU A 573 -22.24 -4.20 -27.66
N PHE A 574 -22.59 -4.09 -28.93
CA PHE A 574 -22.80 -5.23 -29.82
C PHE A 574 -22.33 -4.87 -31.23
N ASN A 575 -21.57 -5.75 -31.89
CA ASN A 575 -21.01 -5.52 -33.22
C ASN A 575 -20.30 -4.16 -33.38
N ASN A 576 -19.47 -3.79 -32.39
CA ASN A 576 -18.74 -2.52 -32.37
C ASN A 576 -19.64 -1.25 -32.38
N GLN A 577 -20.91 -1.39 -32.00
CA GLN A 577 -21.84 -0.28 -31.82
C GLN A 577 -22.28 -0.19 -30.37
N LEU A 578 -22.13 0.99 -29.78
CA LEU A 578 -22.61 1.29 -28.44
C LEU A 578 -24.01 1.91 -28.52
N VAL A 579 -25.01 1.19 -28.01
CA VAL A 579 -26.42 1.62 -28.02
C VAL A 579 -26.88 1.90 -26.59
N ASN A 580 -27.43 3.09 -26.34
CA ASN A 580 -28.08 3.40 -25.07
C ASN A 580 -29.40 2.61 -24.96
N THR A 581 -29.58 1.84 -23.88
CA THR A 581 -30.74 0.97 -23.66
C THR A 581 -31.75 1.56 -22.67
N TRP A 582 -31.29 2.26 -21.63
CA TRP A 582 -32.15 2.85 -20.61
C TRP A 582 -31.49 4.07 -19.98
N THR A 583 -32.30 4.96 -19.42
CA THR A 583 -31.81 6.16 -18.73
C THR A 583 -32.67 6.42 -17.49
N ILE A 584 -32.03 6.62 -16.34
CA ILE A 584 -32.65 6.90 -15.05
C ILE A 584 -32.08 8.23 -14.55
N ASN A 585 -32.96 9.18 -14.25
CA ASN A 585 -32.57 10.44 -13.64
C ASN A 585 -32.64 10.32 -12.12
N MET A 586 -31.49 10.35 -11.44
CA MET A 586 -31.43 10.33 -9.98
C MET A 586 -31.59 11.76 -9.47
N LYS A 587 -32.59 11.97 -8.60
CA LYS A 587 -32.82 13.27 -7.94
C LYS A 587 -31.82 13.52 -6.81
N ASP A 588 -31.39 12.45 -6.17
CA ASP A 588 -30.51 12.45 -5.01
C ASP A 588 -29.04 12.42 -5.45
N GLU A 589 -28.14 12.96 -4.63
CA GLU A 589 -26.71 12.96 -4.91
C GLU A 589 -26.16 11.52 -4.81
N ILE A 590 -25.52 11.04 -5.87
CA ILE A 590 -24.92 9.71 -5.92
C ILE A 590 -23.57 9.74 -5.21
N LEU A 591 -23.45 8.95 -4.14
CA LEU A 591 -22.22 8.84 -3.35
C LEU A 591 -21.29 7.76 -3.91
N ILE A 592 -21.80 6.53 -4.07
CA ILE A 592 -20.98 5.36 -4.42
C ILE A 592 -21.78 4.42 -5.32
N ILE A 593 -21.13 3.90 -6.37
CA ILE A 593 -21.66 2.83 -7.23
C ILE A 593 -20.72 1.61 -7.14
N ARG A 594 -21.28 0.40 -7.00
CA ARG A 594 -20.52 -0.86 -6.99
C ARG A 594 -21.23 -1.96 -7.75
N SER A 595 -20.49 -2.66 -8.60
CA SER A 595 -20.97 -3.85 -9.33
C SER A 595 -20.85 -5.10 -8.47
N SER A 596 -21.72 -6.09 -8.72
CA SER A 596 -21.52 -7.46 -8.23
C SER A 596 -20.45 -8.22 -9.04
N TYR A 597 -20.10 -7.75 -10.24
CA TYR A 597 -19.08 -8.34 -11.09
C TYR A 597 -17.66 -8.02 -10.59
N HIS A 598 -16.86 -9.07 -10.39
CA HIS A 598 -15.44 -9.00 -10.09
C HIS A 598 -14.67 -9.79 -11.15
N VAL A 599 -13.59 -9.21 -11.69
CA VAL A 599 -12.77 -9.85 -12.72
C VAL A 599 -12.06 -11.07 -12.10
N GLY A 600 -12.10 -12.22 -12.79
CA GLY A 600 -11.37 -13.44 -12.40
C GLY A 600 -12.07 -14.35 -11.38
N GLU A 601 -13.28 -14.03 -10.91
CA GLU A 601 -14.04 -14.95 -10.05
C GLU A 601 -14.78 -16.01 -10.88
N ASP A 602 -14.31 -17.26 -10.81
CA ASP A 602 -14.98 -18.42 -11.40
C ASP A 602 -15.81 -19.19 -10.35
N ASN A 603 -17.07 -19.49 -10.69
CA ASN A 603 -17.96 -20.44 -9.99
C ASN A 603 -18.35 -20.07 -8.53
N PRO A 604 -19.03 -18.94 -8.29
CA PRO A 604 -19.55 -18.66 -6.95
C PRO A 604 -20.53 -19.76 -6.53
N ARG A 605 -20.49 -20.17 -5.25
CA ARG A 605 -21.44 -21.17 -4.72
C ARG A 605 -22.85 -20.62 -4.80
N VAL A 606 -23.68 -21.19 -5.67
CA VAL A 606 -25.07 -20.73 -5.90
C VAL A 606 -26.03 -21.23 -4.81
N ALA A 607 -25.73 -22.38 -4.19
CA ALA A 607 -26.57 -23.00 -3.18
C ALA A 607 -25.99 -22.82 -1.76
N ILE A 608 -26.86 -22.52 -0.80
CA ILE A 608 -26.58 -22.54 0.63
C ILE A 608 -27.30 -23.74 1.23
N TRP A 609 -26.54 -24.57 1.93
CA TRP A 609 -27.03 -25.74 2.66
C TRP A 609 -27.29 -25.33 4.09
N ASP A 610 -28.51 -25.55 4.57
CA ASP A 610 -28.94 -25.14 5.91
C ASP A 610 -29.78 -26.27 6.51
N ASP A 611 -29.14 -27.14 7.29
CA ASP A 611 -29.75 -28.37 7.84
C ASP A 611 -30.46 -29.23 6.78
N ARG A 612 -31.79 -29.15 6.67
CA ARG A 612 -32.63 -29.96 5.77
C ARG A 612 -33.10 -29.24 4.50
N LYS A 613 -32.68 -28.00 4.28
CA LYS A 613 -33.10 -27.19 3.12
C LYS A 613 -31.92 -26.63 2.35
N VAL A 614 -32.15 -26.40 1.07
CA VAL A 614 -31.24 -25.68 0.18
C VAL A 614 -31.90 -24.39 -0.27
N ILE A 615 -31.17 -23.30 -0.05
CA ILE A 615 -31.55 -21.95 -0.44
C ILE A 615 -30.68 -21.56 -1.62
N PHE A 616 -31.30 -21.05 -2.69
CA PHE A 616 -30.56 -20.56 -3.85
C PHE A 616 -30.31 -19.06 -3.72
N LYS A 617 -29.05 -18.67 -3.81
CA LYS A 617 -28.63 -17.27 -3.94
C LYS A 617 -29.06 -16.76 -5.31
N LEU A 618 -29.46 -15.50 -5.39
CA LEU A 618 -29.66 -14.83 -6.67
C LEU A 618 -28.38 -14.09 -7.05
N ILE A 619 -27.56 -14.72 -7.89
CA ILE A 619 -26.30 -14.18 -8.36
C ILE A 619 -26.47 -13.75 -9.82
N ASP A 620 -26.42 -12.45 -10.06
CA ASP A 620 -26.36 -11.90 -11.41
C ASP A 620 -25.34 -10.77 -11.46
N GLN A 621 -24.29 -11.00 -12.25
CA GLN A 621 -23.17 -10.07 -12.45
C GLN A 621 -23.57 -8.77 -13.15
N SER A 622 -24.78 -8.69 -13.71
CA SER A 622 -25.33 -7.45 -14.26
C SER A 622 -26.04 -6.57 -13.22
N ASN A 623 -26.17 -7.03 -11.96
CA ASN A 623 -26.70 -6.18 -10.90
C ASN A 623 -25.60 -5.28 -10.32
N PHE A 624 -25.96 -4.04 -10.00
CA PHE A 624 -25.08 -3.10 -9.32
C PHE A 624 -25.85 -2.32 -8.27
N ALA A 625 -25.15 -1.91 -7.22
CA ALA A 625 -25.68 -1.17 -6.08
C ALA A 625 -25.27 0.30 -6.16
N ILE A 626 -26.16 1.18 -5.74
CA ILE A 626 -25.98 2.63 -5.72
C ILE A 626 -26.37 3.15 -4.34
N LEU A 627 -25.48 3.91 -3.73
CA LEU A 627 -25.79 4.72 -2.56
C LEU A 627 -26.01 6.17 -2.97
N THR A 628 -27.09 6.75 -2.45
CA THR A 628 -27.42 8.16 -2.66
C THR A 628 -27.72 8.83 -1.33
N SER A 629 -27.55 10.15 -1.28
CA SER A 629 -27.87 10.97 -0.12
C SER A 629 -29.00 11.96 -0.40
N ASP A 630 -29.86 12.15 0.59
CA ASP A 630 -30.93 13.13 0.62
C ASP A 630 -31.04 13.69 2.04
N GLY A 631 -30.38 14.83 2.27
CA GLY A 631 -30.26 15.41 3.61
C GLY A 631 -29.44 14.51 4.54
N ASP A 632 -30.07 13.92 5.55
CA ASP A 632 -29.49 12.95 6.48
C ASP A 632 -29.88 11.49 6.15
N LYS A 633 -30.56 11.25 5.02
CA LYS A 633 -31.03 9.93 4.60
C LYS A 633 -30.06 9.32 3.61
N LEU A 634 -29.65 8.08 3.89
CA LEU A 634 -28.85 7.24 3.01
C LEU A 634 -29.77 6.24 2.32
N LYS A 635 -29.87 6.31 0.98
CA LYS A 635 -30.74 5.40 0.20
C LYS A 635 -29.88 4.43 -0.59
N LEU A 636 -30.20 3.13 -0.49
CA LEU A 636 -29.59 2.07 -1.29
C LEU A 636 -30.55 1.64 -2.39
N PHE A 637 -30.05 1.62 -3.62
CA PHE A 637 -30.73 1.05 -4.78
C PHE A 637 -29.91 -0.11 -5.32
N ILE A 638 -30.57 -1.21 -5.70
CA ILE A 638 -29.97 -2.27 -6.50
C ILE A 638 -30.66 -2.27 -7.86
N ILE A 639 -29.88 -2.10 -8.92
CA ILE A 639 -30.36 -1.92 -10.29
C ILE A 639 -29.75 -3.00 -11.18
N ASN A 640 -30.55 -3.55 -12.07
CA ASN A 640 -30.06 -4.46 -13.10
C ASN A 640 -29.58 -3.68 -14.33
N ALA A 641 -28.31 -3.79 -14.70
CA ALA A 641 -27.69 -3.04 -15.79
C ALA A 641 -28.22 -3.42 -17.19
N LYS A 642 -28.79 -4.62 -17.36
CA LYS A 642 -29.37 -5.02 -18.67
C LYS A 642 -30.67 -4.28 -18.96
N THR A 643 -31.50 -4.12 -17.92
CA THR A 643 -32.90 -3.66 -18.07
C THR A 643 -33.15 -2.27 -17.50
N GLY A 644 -32.29 -1.77 -16.61
CA GLY A 644 -32.54 -0.56 -15.83
C GLY A 644 -33.58 -0.75 -14.72
N LYS A 645 -34.04 -1.97 -14.45
CA LYS A 645 -35.01 -2.24 -13.39
C LYS A 645 -34.36 -2.06 -12.02
N ILE A 646 -34.94 -1.19 -11.20
CA ILE A 646 -34.64 -1.11 -9.77
C ILE A 646 -35.30 -2.34 -9.12
N ILE A 647 -34.48 -3.28 -8.64
CA ILE A 647 -34.95 -4.53 -8.04
C ILE A 647 -35.06 -4.43 -6.51
N PHE A 648 -34.35 -3.49 -5.89
CA PHE A 648 -34.41 -3.22 -4.46
C PHE A 648 -34.21 -1.73 -4.20
N GLN A 649 -34.94 -1.21 -3.23
CA GLN A 649 -34.77 0.14 -2.71
C GLN A 649 -35.05 0.13 -1.21
N SER A 650 -34.19 0.76 -0.43
CA SER A 650 -34.39 0.95 1.00
C SER A 650 -33.63 2.19 1.49
N VAL A 651 -33.99 2.71 2.66
CA VAL A 651 -33.50 3.98 3.19
C VAL A 651 -33.15 3.82 4.66
N GLN A 652 -31.99 4.36 5.05
CA GLN A 652 -31.59 4.56 6.44
C GLN A 652 -31.57 6.06 6.75
N SER A 653 -32.01 6.45 7.93
CA SER A 653 -32.01 7.84 8.41
C SER A 653 -30.83 8.12 9.32
N GLU A 654 -30.57 9.40 9.58
CA GLU A 654 -29.57 9.87 10.55
C GLU A 654 -28.11 9.50 10.22
N ALA A 655 -27.80 9.31 8.94
CA ALA A 655 -26.44 9.09 8.49
C ALA A 655 -25.59 10.38 8.64
N ASP A 656 -24.35 10.23 9.09
CA ASP A 656 -23.33 11.28 9.06
C ASP A 656 -22.43 11.10 7.83
N PHE A 657 -22.56 12.02 6.87
CA PHE A 657 -21.77 12.03 5.64
C PHE A 657 -20.37 12.62 5.82
N THR A 658 -20.03 13.15 7.01
CA THR A 658 -18.65 13.57 7.32
C THR A 658 -17.74 12.39 7.69
N GLN A 659 -18.34 11.25 8.02
CA GLN A 659 -17.64 10.00 8.34
C GLN A 659 -17.52 9.10 7.09
N PRO A 660 -16.55 8.16 7.05
CA PRO A 660 -16.38 7.26 5.92
C PRO A 660 -17.61 6.39 5.66
N ILE A 661 -18.03 6.34 4.39
CA ILE A 661 -19.11 5.47 3.92
C ILE A 661 -18.51 4.46 2.94
N ASN A 662 -18.86 3.18 3.13
CA ASN A 662 -18.41 2.11 2.26
C ASN A 662 -19.60 1.36 1.65
N LEU A 663 -19.41 0.89 0.42
CA LEU A 663 -20.34 0.01 -0.28
C LEU A 663 -19.55 -1.17 -0.82
N VAL A 664 -19.98 -2.39 -0.51
CA VAL A 664 -19.41 -3.63 -1.05
C VAL A 664 -20.55 -4.47 -1.61
N PHE A 665 -20.45 -4.89 -2.87
CA PHE A 665 -21.40 -5.81 -3.49
C PHE A 665 -20.63 -7.06 -3.92
N ASP A 666 -20.91 -8.19 -3.28
CA ASP A 666 -20.27 -9.48 -3.52
C ASP A 666 -21.31 -10.58 -3.64
N GLU A 667 -21.27 -11.32 -4.75
CA GLU A 667 -22.21 -12.38 -5.09
C GLU A 667 -23.69 -11.93 -5.05
N HIS A 668 -24.35 -12.19 -3.92
CA HIS A 668 -25.77 -11.96 -3.67
C HIS A 668 -26.00 -11.00 -2.50
N GLN A 669 -24.94 -10.36 -1.99
CA GLN A 669 -25.02 -9.55 -0.78
C GLN A 669 -24.42 -8.18 -1.00
N VAL A 670 -25.05 -7.19 -0.36
CA VAL A 670 -24.60 -5.81 -0.33
C VAL A 670 -24.34 -5.44 1.13
N PHE A 671 -23.16 -4.87 1.40
CA PHE A 671 -22.80 -4.32 2.70
C PHE A 671 -22.61 -2.82 2.55
N VAL A 672 -23.26 -2.06 3.42
CA VAL A 672 -23.14 -0.61 3.52
C VAL A 672 -22.64 -0.28 4.92
N THR A 673 -21.60 0.53 5.05
CA THR A 673 -21.17 1.06 6.35
C THR A 673 -21.37 2.55 6.40
N TYR A 674 -21.93 3.06 7.48
CA TYR A 674 -22.07 4.50 7.72
C TYR A 674 -22.07 4.77 9.22
N TYR A 675 -21.79 6.00 9.62
CA TYR A 675 -21.93 6.43 11.00
C TYR A 675 -23.35 6.93 11.27
N ASN A 676 -24.01 6.38 12.28
CA ASN A 676 -25.36 6.78 12.68
C ASN A 676 -25.29 7.78 13.84
N LYS A 677 -25.86 8.97 13.65
CA LYS A 677 -25.82 10.06 14.64
C LYS A 677 -26.67 9.79 15.88
N ALA A 678 -27.84 9.15 15.74
CA ALA A 678 -28.68 8.76 16.88
C ALA A 678 -27.99 7.72 17.75
N GLN A 679 -27.39 6.71 17.10
CA GLN A 679 -26.76 5.59 17.80
C GLN A 679 -25.31 5.89 18.22
N MET A 680 -24.74 7.00 17.75
CA MET A 680 -23.36 7.43 17.98
C MET A 680 -22.31 6.35 17.66
N MET A 681 -22.58 5.52 16.65
CA MET A 681 -21.71 4.41 16.27
C MET A 681 -21.78 4.11 14.77
N PHE A 682 -20.79 3.38 14.27
CA PHE A 682 -20.85 2.83 12.93
C PHE A 682 -21.87 1.70 12.85
N GLU A 683 -22.65 1.66 11.79
CA GLU A 683 -23.57 0.58 11.46
C GLU A 683 -23.09 -0.13 10.19
N ILE A 684 -23.23 -1.46 10.17
CA ILE A 684 -23.11 -2.30 8.99
C ILE A 684 -24.52 -2.71 8.60
N TRP A 685 -24.99 -2.17 7.49
CA TRP A 685 -26.27 -2.51 6.88
C TRP A 685 -26.06 -3.56 5.79
N THR A 686 -26.55 -4.77 6.05
CA THR A 686 -26.46 -5.92 5.13
C THR A 686 -27.78 -6.11 4.40
N VAL A 687 -27.71 -6.36 3.10
CA VAL A 687 -28.82 -6.83 2.26
C VAL A 687 -28.40 -8.13 1.56
N GLU A 688 -29.21 -9.19 1.65
CA GLU A 688 -28.97 -10.48 0.99
C GLU A 688 -30.11 -10.79 0.00
N ILE A 689 -29.77 -11.28 -1.19
CA ILE A 689 -30.70 -11.56 -2.30
C ILE A 689 -30.79 -13.07 -2.57
N TYR A 690 -32.00 -13.61 -2.50
CA TYR A 690 -32.27 -15.04 -2.71
C TYR A 690 -33.27 -15.25 -3.84
N HIS A 691 -33.19 -16.40 -4.50
CA HIS A 691 -34.27 -16.85 -5.38
C HIS A 691 -35.50 -17.20 -4.54
N ALA A 692 -36.70 -17.05 -5.10
CA ALA A 692 -37.94 -17.46 -4.42
C ALA A 692 -38.06 -18.98 -4.15
N LYS A 693 -37.13 -19.80 -4.66
CA LYS A 693 -37.18 -21.26 -4.59
C LYS A 693 -36.38 -21.76 -3.39
N ILE A 694 -37.01 -22.56 -2.54
CA ILE A 694 -36.37 -23.27 -1.42
C ILE A 694 -36.66 -24.75 -1.61
N GLU A 695 -35.61 -25.58 -1.61
CA GLU A 695 -35.73 -27.03 -1.79
C GLU A 695 -35.46 -27.76 -0.49
N VAL A 696 -36.47 -28.49 -0.01
CA VAL A 696 -36.41 -29.27 1.24
C VAL A 696 -36.27 -30.78 0.98
N SER A 697 -36.38 -31.19 -0.29
CA SER A 697 -36.24 -32.59 -0.70
C SER A 697 -34.85 -32.84 -1.28
N PHE A 698 -34.10 -33.75 -0.66
CA PHE A 698 -32.78 -34.18 -1.14
C PHE A 698 -32.79 -34.65 -2.60
N ILE A 699 -33.83 -35.35 -3.04
CA ILE A 699 -33.93 -35.85 -4.42
C ILE A 699 -34.15 -34.69 -5.40
N LYS A 700 -35.11 -33.81 -5.13
CA LYS A 700 -35.35 -32.62 -5.98
C LYS A 700 -34.15 -31.69 -6.01
N MET A 701 -33.45 -31.59 -4.89
CA MET A 701 -32.21 -30.83 -4.77
C MET A 701 -31.10 -31.43 -5.63
N LEU A 702 -30.89 -32.75 -5.60
CA LEU A 702 -29.93 -33.42 -6.49
C LEU A 702 -30.31 -33.24 -7.96
N GLU A 703 -31.59 -33.42 -8.30
CA GLU A 703 -32.14 -33.20 -9.63
C GLU A 703 -31.86 -31.77 -10.12
N ASN A 704 -32.27 -30.78 -9.31
CA ASN A 704 -32.10 -29.36 -9.62
C ASN A 704 -30.63 -28.92 -9.72
N TYR A 705 -29.74 -29.47 -8.88
CA TYR A 705 -28.36 -29.01 -8.75
C TYR A 705 -27.36 -29.77 -9.61
N TYR A 706 -27.47 -31.09 -9.71
CA TYR A 706 -26.51 -31.94 -10.43
C TYR A 706 -26.99 -32.36 -11.82
N PHE A 707 -28.31 -32.46 -12.05
CA PHE A 707 -28.86 -33.05 -13.27
C PHE A 707 -29.50 -32.03 -14.22
N THR A 708 -29.99 -30.89 -13.75
CA THR A 708 -30.44 -29.80 -14.63
C THR A 708 -29.24 -29.06 -15.23
N LYS A 709 -29.07 -29.19 -16.55
CA LYS A 709 -28.09 -28.43 -17.33
C LYS A 709 -28.55 -27.02 -17.68
N THR A 710 -29.81 -26.69 -17.45
CA THR A 710 -30.36 -25.36 -17.72
C THR A 710 -30.07 -24.43 -16.54
N PRO A 711 -29.30 -23.35 -16.71
CA PRO A 711 -29.14 -22.36 -15.66
C PRO A 711 -30.51 -21.77 -15.30
N ILE A 712 -30.72 -21.48 -14.01
CA ILE A 712 -31.90 -20.74 -13.56
C ILE A 712 -31.73 -19.29 -14.05
N ILE A 713 -32.27 -18.97 -15.22
CA ILE A 713 -32.19 -17.62 -15.81
C ILE A 713 -33.31 -16.78 -15.21
N THR A 714 -32.95 -15.74 -14.46
CA THR A 714 -33.90 -14.79 -13.90
C THR A 714 -34.42 -13.85 -15.00
N ASN A 715 -35.74 -13.79 -15.18
CA ASN A 715 -36.35 -12.88 -16.14
C ASN A 715 -36.75 -11.56 -15.46
N TYR A 716 -35.92 -10.53 -15.63
CA TYR A 716 -36.14 -9.19 -15.06
C TYR A 716 -37.35 -8.47 -15.64
N TYR A 717 -37.83 -8.85 -16.83
CA TYR A 717 -38.99 -8.23 -17.49
C TYR A 717 -40.34 -8.69 -16.95
N LYS A 718 -40.38 -9.78 -16.18
CA LYS A 718 -41.62 -10.19 -15.48
C LYS A 718 -41.97 -9.15 -14.41
N ALA A 719 -43.27 -8.88 -14.27
CA ALA A 719 -43.80 -8.06 -13.19
C ALA A 719 -43.50 -8.71 -11.82
N ASP A 720 -43.81 -10.01 -11.71
CA ASP A 720 -43.47 -10.83 -10.54
C ASP A 720 -42.01 -11.26 -10.62
N PHE A 721 -41.13 -10.48 -9.99
CA PHE A 721 -39.71 -10.81 -9.84
C PHE A 721 -39.54 -11.86 -8.75
N GLU A 722 -39.12 -13.07 -9.13
CA GLU A 722 -39.01 -14.24 -8.23
C GLU A 722 -37.77 -14.18 -7.31
N ALA A 723 -37.68 -13.14 -6.47
CA ALA A 723 -36.60 -12.96 -5.51
C ALA A 723 -37.09 -12.54 -4.12
N PHE A 724 -36.36 -12.95 -3.10
CA PHE A 724 -36.49 -12.47 -1.74
C PHE A 724 -35.30 -11.58 -1.38
N PHE A 725 -35.60 -10.43 -0.79
CA PHE A 725 -34.61 -9.53 -0.22
C PHE A 725 -34.75 -9.56 1.29
N LEU A 726 -33.65 -9.86 1.98
CA LEU A 726 -33.55 -9.70 3.41
C LEU A 726 -32.59 -8.56 3.71
N GLN A 727 -32.89 -7.77 4.74
CA GLN A 727 -32.00 -6.70 5.20
C GLN A 727 -31.89 -6.73 6.72
N GLN A 728 -30.73 -6.39 7.24
CA GLN A 728 -30.48 -6.28 8.68
C GLN A 728 -29.38 -5.25 8.94
N VAL A 729 -29.47 -4.53 10.06
CA VAL A 729 -28.49 -3.53 10.49
C VAL A 729 -27.79 -3.99 11.77
N TYR A 730 -26.47 -3.80 11.84
CA TYR A 730 -25.62 -4.19 12.96
C TYR A 730 -24.75 -3.02 13.41
N GLY A 731 -24.78 -2.66 14.69
CA GLY A 731 -23.85 -1.72 15.29
C GLY A 731 -22.45 -2.33 15.41
N CYS A 732 -21.47 -1.69 14.78
CA CYS A 732 -20.06 -2.01 14.90
C CYS A 732 -19.40 -1.08 15.92
N PRO A 733 -18.78 -1.60 17.00
CA PRO A 733 -18.10 -0.76 17.97
C PRO A 733 -16.70 -0.30 17.50
N LEU A 734 -16.18 -0.85 16.40
CA LEU A 734 -14.97 -0.36 15.75
C LEU A 734 -15.30 0.82 14.84
N GLY A 735 -14.47 1.86 14.84
CA GLY A 735 -14.52 2.90 13.81
C GLY A 735 -14.18 2.30 12.45
N ILE A 736 -14.97 2.55 11.40
CA ILE A 736 -14.77 1.96 10.07
C ILE A 736 -14.25 3.04 9.11
N LYS A 737 -13.02 2.90 8.63
CA LYS A 737 -12.43 3.75 7.59
C LYS A 737 -12.67 3.17 6.20
N TYR A 738 -12.40 1.87 6.02
CA TYR A 738 -12.59 1.18 4.75
C TYR A 738 -13.10 -0.24 4.97
N LEU A 739 -13.98 -0.70 4.08
CA LEU A 739 -14.53 -2.06 4.10
C LEU A 739 -14.26 -2.75 2.75
N GLY A 740 -13.82 -4.00 2.80
CA GLY A 740 -13.92 -4.90 1.67
C GLY A 740 -14.06 -6.36 2.13
N MET A 741 -13.83 -7.31 1.22
CA MET A 741 -14.03 -8.73 1.48
C MET A 741 -12.82 -9.55 1.07
N SER A 742 -12.53 -10.61 1.84
CA SER A 742 -11.51 -11.59 1.47
C SER A 742 -11.92 -12.38 0.23
N ARG A 743 -10.97 -12.71 -0.64
CA ARG A 743 -11.22 -13.47 -1.88
C ARG A 743 -10.16 -14.54 -2.08
N THR A 744 -10.57 -15.65 -2.67
CA THR A 744 -9.76 -16.82 -2.99
C THR A 744 -10.05 -17.26 -4.42
N LEU A 745 -9.17 -18.08 -5.00
CA LEU A 745 -9.17 -18.39 -6.43
C LEU A 745 -10.53 -18.91 -6.95
N LYS A 746 -11.17 -19.81 -6.21
CA LYS A 746 -12.46 -20.44 -6.58
C LYS A 746 -13.63 -19.94 -5.74
N SER A 747 -13.43 -18.97 -4.86
CA SER A 747 -14.45 -18.46 -3.93
C SER A 747 -15.23 -19.58 -3.20
N LEU A 748 -14.56 -20.67 -2.84
CA LEU A 748 -15.12 -21.78 -2.08
C LEU A 748 -15.00 -21.54 -0.57
N THR A 749 -13.89 -20.96 -0.13
CA THR A 749 -13.70 -20.53 1.26
C THR A 749 -14.67 -19.42 1.61
N LYS A 750 -15.17 -19.37 2.85
CA LYS A 750 -16.03 -18.27 3.31
C LYS A 750 -15.31 -16.94 3.17
N LYS A 751 -15.96 -15.97 2.52
CA LYS A 751 -15.44 -14.60 2.42
C LYS A 751 -15.73 -13.82 3.71
N ASN A 752 -14.71 -13.47 4.48
CA ASN A 752 -14.84 -12.56 5.64
C ASN A 752 -14.85 -11.10 5.20
N LEU A 753 -15.44 -10.23 6.01
CA LEU A 753 -15.31 -8.79 5.85
C LEU A 753 -13.99 -8.32 6.45
N LEU A 754 -13.22 -7.53 5.69
CA LEU A 754 -11.99 -6.91 6.15
C LEU A 754 -12.27 -5.43 6.41
N ILE A 755 -12.04 -5.00 7.65
CA ILE A 755 -12.31 -3.65 8.13
C ILE A 755 -10.98 -2.98 8.43
N ILE A 756 -10.66 -1.92 7.71
CA ILE A 756 -9.64 -0.96 8.15
C ILE A 756 -10.32 -0.01 9.12
N THR A 757 -9.81 0.04 10.34
CA THR A 757 -10.36 0.88 11.38
C THR A 757 -9.89 2.33 11.24
N THR A 758 -10.63 3.28 11.83
CA THR A 758 -10.21 4.70 11.85
C THR A 758 -8.90 4.93 12.62
N SER A 759 -8.52 4.01 13.51
CA SER A 759 -7.24 4.00 14.21
C SER A 759 -6.08 3.37 13.43
N GLY A 760 -6.33 2.83 12.23
CA GLY A 760 -5.28 2.25 11.39
C GLY A 760 -4.96 0.77 11.67
N GLU A 761 -5.86 0.05 12.35
CA GLU A 761 -5.77 -1.42 12.51
C GLU A 761 -6.61 -2.15 11.46
N LEU A 762 -6.24 -3.39 11.13
CA LEU A 762 -7.00 -4.25 10.22
C LEU A 762 -7.70 -5.38 10.97
N HIS A 763 -9.03 -5.44 10.89
CA HIS A 763 -9.86 -6.47 11.52
C HIS A 763 -10.50 -7.40 10.48
N SER A 764 -10.49 -8.71 10.74
CA SER A 764 -11.25 -9.70 9.98
C SER A 764 -12.54 -10.07 10.70
N LEU A 765 -13.67 -9.56 10.21
CA LEU A 765 -15.01 -9.86 10.72
C LEU A 765 -15.60 -11.08 10.00
N ASP A 766 -16.04 -12.07 10.79
CA ASP A 766 -16.75 -13.24 10.26
C ASP A 766 -18.09 -12.83 9.65
N ARG A 767 -18.29 -13.16 8.37
CA ARG A 767 -19.54 -12.88 7.63
C ARG A 767 -20.79 -13.46 8.30
N ASN A 768 -20.68 -14.56 9.03
CA ASN A 768 -21.81 -15.16 9.74
C ASN A 768 -22.38 -14.23 10.83
N LEU A 769 -21.59 -13.29 11.35
CA LEU A 769 -22.05 -12.29 12.31
C LEU A 769 -22.88 -11.18 11.66
N VAL A 770 -22.82 -11.00 10.35
CA VAL A 770 -23.57 -9.94 9.64
C VAL A 770 -24.58 -10.49 8.65
N SER A 771 -24.95 -11.78 8.77
CA SER A 771 -25.95 -12.40 7.90
C SER A 771 -27.38 -12.09 8.35
N THR A 772 -28.24 -11.72 7.39
CA THR A 772 -29.64 -11.36 7.63
C THR A 772 -30.51 -12.57 8.01
N ARG A 773 -29.97 -13.79 7.87
CA ARG A 773 -30.62 -15.05 8.26
C ARG A 773 -30.55 -15.35 9.76
N ARG A 774 -29.90 -14.48 10.55
CA ARG A 774 -29.83 -14.60 12.03
C ARG A 774 -31.21 -14.36 12.64
N ARG A 775 -31.68 -15.31 13.45
CA ARG A 775 -32.97 -15.24 14.16
C ARG A 775 -32.97 -14.21 15.29
N GLU A 776 -34.09 -13.54 15.56
CA GLU A 776 -34.17 -12.57 16.66
C GLU A 776 -34.00 -13.21 18.03
N LYS A 777 -34.61 -14.38 18.26
CA LYS A 777 -34.51 -15.11 19.54
C LYS A 777 -34.01 -16.53 19.33
N ALA A 778 -33.19 -17.00 20.27
CA ALA A 778 -32.61 -18.34 20.23
C ALA A 778 -33.66 -19.47 20.34
N ASP A 779 -34.83 -19.20 20.93
CA ASP A 779 -35.86 -20.23 21.14
C ASP A 779 -36.98 -20.19 20.09
N GLN A 780 -36.88 -19.31 19.09
CA GLN A 780 -37.90 -19.21 18.04
C GLN A 780 -37.87 -20.48 17.15
N PRO A 781 -39.03 -21.13 16.92
CA PRO A 781 -39.12 -22.27 16.01
C PRO A 781 -38.87 -21.81 14.58
N ILE A 782 -37.99 -22.52 13.88
CA ILE A 782 -37.64 -22.21 12.48
C ILE A 782 -38.64 -22.89 11.57
N LEU A 783 -39.36 -22.10 10.77
CA LEU A 783 -40.25 -22.63 9.74
C LEU A 783 -39.42 -23.30 8.64
N GLU A 784 -39.90 -24.43 8.13
CA GLU A 784 -39.20 -25.25 7.13
C GLU A 784 -38.85 -24.47 5.85
N TYR A 785 -39.77 -23.62 5.39
CA TYR A 785 -39.59 -22.75 4.22
C TYR A 785 -39.12 -21.32 4.55
N SER A 786 -38.58 -21.09 5.75
CA SER A 786 -37.96 -19.81 6.08
C SER A 786 -36.52 -19.73 5.56
N LEU A 787 -35.99 -18.52 5.43
CA LEU A 787 -34.58 -18.29 5.13
C LEU A 787 -33.70 -18.25 6.40
N GLN A 788 -34.30 -18.27 7.60
CA GLN A 788 -33.57 -18.26 8.87
C GLN A 788 -32.79 -19.56 9.09
N SER A 789 -31.62 -19.43 9.73
CA SER A 789 -30.73 -20.57 10.01
C SER A 789 -30.64 -20.85 11.51
N ALA A 790 -30.57 -22.14 11.86
CA ALA A 790 -30.32 -22.61 13.23
C ALA A 790 -28.84 -22.54 13.61
N GLU A 791 -27.95 -22.63 12.62
CA GLU A 791 -26.49 -22.68 12.80
C GLU A 791 -25.90 -21.31 13.11
N LEU A 792 -26.58 -20.24 12.70
CA LEU A 792 -26.15 -18.87 12.94
C LEU A 792 -26.51 -18.39 14.35
N PRO A 793 -25.65 -17.57 14.99
CA PRO A 793 -25.95 -16.99 16.28
C PRO A 793 -27.19 -16.09 16.20
N PRO A 794 -28.01 -15.97 17.28
CA PRO A 794 -29.16 -15.09 17.29
C PRO A 794 -28.72 -13.64 17.04
N TYR A 795 -29.57 -12.87 16.37
CA TYR A 795 -29.34 -11.46 16.07
C TYR A 795 -29.10 -10.68 17.36
N GLN A 796 -28.05 -9.88 17.32
CA GLN A 796 -27.76 -8.85 18.30
C GLN A 796 -27.33 -7.63 17.50
N TYR A 797 -27.88 -6.47 17.84
CA TYR A 797 -27.56 -5.23 17.16
C TYR A 797 -26.06 -4.94 17.27
N GLN A 798 -25.49 -4.97 18.48
CA GLN A 798 -24.06 -4.77 18.69
C GLN A 798 -23.25 -6.02 18.34
N LEU A 799 -22.25 -5.87 17.47
CA LEU A 799 -21.38 -6.96 17.05
C LEU A 799 -20.38 -7.36 18.15
N PRO A 800 -20.19 -8.67 18.42
CA PRO A 800 -19.16 -9.15 19.32
C PRO A 800 -17.79 -9.11 18.62
N ILE A 801 -17.01 -8.07 18.88
CA ILE A 801 -15.66 -7.94 18.31
C ILE A 801 -14.69 -8.86 19.03
N ASN A 802 -14.14 -9.81 18.27
CA ASN A 802 -13.01 -10.60 18.73
C ASN A 802 -11.71 -9.92 18.31
N PHE A 803 -10.96 -9.44 19.29
CA PHE A 803 -9.65 -8.79 19.09
C PHE A 803 -8.58 -9.74 18.58
N LEU A 804 -8.72 -11.07 18.78
CA LEU A 804 -7.82 -12.06 18.17
C LEU A 804 -7.89 -12.07 16.64
N ASN A 805 -8.93 -11.47 16.05
CA ASN A 805 -9.06 -11.33 14.60
C ASN A 805 -8.50 -10.00 14.08
N MET A 806 -7.72 -9.26 14.90
CA MET A 806 -6.92 -8.13 14.43
C MET A 806 -5.69 -8.65 13.68
N LEU A 807 -5.72 -8.55 12.35
CA LEU A 807 -4.68 -9.04 11.46
C LEU A 807 -3.37 -8.26 11.57
N THR A 808 -3.43 -7.01 12.04
CA THR A 808 -2.24 -6.17 12.31
C THR A 808 -1.68 -6.37 13.73
N TYR A 809 -2.11 -7.39 14.47
CA TYR A 809 -1.59 -7.70 15.81
C TYR A 809 -1.63 -6.51 16.79
N HIS A 810 -2.68 -5.67 16.71
CA HIS A 810 -2.85 -4.42 17.45
C HIS A 810 -1.80 -3.33 17.18
N GLN A 811 -1.13 -3.41 16.03
CA GLN A 811 -0.31 -2.33 15.52
C GLN A 811 -1.17 -1.41 14.64
N THR A 812 -1.01 -0.11 14.85
CA THR A 812 -1.66 0.96 14.10
C THR A 812 -0.75 1.42 12.97
N PHE A 813 -1.29 1.48 11.76
CA PHE A 813 -0.60 1.93 10.56
C PHE A 813 -1.40 3.02 9.85
N GLU A 814 -0.73 3.88 9.08
CA GLU A 814 -1.39 4.84 8.20
C GLU A 814 -1.86 4.16 6.91
N ILE A 815 -2.86 3.29 7.05
CA ILE A 815 -3.44 2.48 5.97
C ILE A 815 -4.76 3.07 5.46
N GLU A 816 -5.01 2.91 4.15
CA GLU A 816 -6.21 3.46 3.51
C GLU A 816 -7.02 2.42 2.76
N LYS A 817 -6.33 1.50 2.07
CA LYS A 817 -6.93 0.51 1.18
C LYS A 817 -6.17 -0.80 1.30
N PHE A 818 -6.71 -1.85 0.68
CA PHE A 818 -6.00 -3.11 0.54
C PHE A 818 -6.22 -3.73 -0.84
N SER A 819 -5.27 -4.56 -1.24
CA SER A 819 -5.33 -5.46 -2.39
C SER A 819 -5.23 -6.90 -1.90
N ILE A 820 -5.94 -7.80 -2.57
CA ILE A 820 -5.95 -9.22 -2.25
C ILE A 820 -5.62 -10.00 -3.50
N GLU A 821 -4.65 -10.91 -3.39
CA GLU A 821 -4.32 -11.84 -4.44
C GLU A 821 -4.54 -13.28 -3.99
N SER A 822 -5.04 -14.09 -4.91
CA SER A 822 -5.32 -15.49 -4.64
C SER A 822 -4.05 -16.34 -4.69
N THR A 823 -3.94 -17.28 -3.75
CA THR A 823 -2.89 -18.32 -3.82
C THR A 823 -3.40 -19.51 -4.64
N ASN A 824 -2.54 -20.47 -5.00
CA ASN A 824 -3.02 -21.71 -5.63
C ASN A 824 -3.77 -22.62 -4.63
N LEU A 825 -3.67 -22.30 -3.33
CA LEU A 825 -4.44 -22.91 -2.26
C LEU A 825 -5.74 -22.14 -2.06
N GLU A 826 -6.85 -22.86 -1.99
CA GLU A 826 -8.18 -22.25 -1.88
C GLU A 826 -8.45 -21.73 -0.47
N SER A 827 -7.78 -22.30 0.55
CA SER A 827 -7.95 -21.86 1.94
C SER A 827 -7.29 -20.53 2.25
N SER A 828 -6.44 -20.01 1.35
CA SER A 828 -5.63 -18.82 1.63
C SER A 828 -5.51 -17.81 0.51
N ALA A 829 -5.25 -16.58 0.92
CA ALA A 829 -4.98 -15.44 0.04
C ALA A 829 -3.88 -14.55 0.62
N LEU A 830 -3.22 -13.80 -0.25
CA LEU A 830 -2.25 -12.77 0.10
C LEU A 830 -3.00 -11.45 0.26
N LEU A 831 -2.77 -10.74 1.36
CA LEU A 831 -3.40 -9.47 1.67
C LEU A 831 -2.31 -8.41 1.83
N LEU A 832 -2.35 -7.41 0.95
CA LEU A 832 -1.53 -6.22 1.05
C LEU A 832 -2.41 -5.04 1.43
N VAL A 833 -2.14 -4.44 2.57
CA VAL A 833 -2.76 -3.19 2.99
C VAL A 833 -1.78 -2.06 2.72
N TYR A 834 -2.26 -0.97 2.14
CA TYR A 834 -1.40 0.15 1.76
C TYR A 834 -2.09 1.50 1.99
N GLY A 835 -1.26 2.50 2.18
CA GLY A 835 -1.55 3.91 2.42
C GLY A 835 -0.22 4.66 2.44
N SER A 836 0.00 5.50 3.45
CA SER A 836 1.34 6.01 3.74
C SER A 836 2.26 4.90 4.29
N ASP A 837 1.68 3.94 5.02
CA ASP A 837 2.32 2.70 5.44
C ASP A 837 1.85 1.51 4.59
N ILE A 838 2.71 0.49 4.50
CA ILE A 838 2.41 -0.77 3.79
C ILE A 838 2.53 -1.93 4.77
N PHE A 839 1.51 -2.78 4.82
CA PHE A 839 1.48 -4.00 5.63
C PHE A 839 1.08 -5.19 4.76
N PHE A 840 1.86 -6.26 4.82
CA PHE A 840 1.60 -7.48 4.05
C PHE A 840 1.37 -8.66 4.99
N THR A 841 0.33 -9.45 4.73
CA THR A 841 0.03 -10.67 5.49
C THR A 841 -0.68 -11.70 4.64
N ARG A 842 -0.72 -12.95 5.10
CA ARG A 842 -1.53 -14.02 4.53
C ARG A 842 -2.81 -14.16 5.35
N ILE A 843 -3.94 -14.29 4.68
CA ILE A 843 -5.22 -14.55 5.32
C ILE A 843 -5.73 -15.95 4.97
N ALA A 844 -6.39 -16.58 5.96
CA ALA A 844 -7.07 -17.87 5.79
C ALA A 844 -8.41 -17.82 6.56
N PRO A 845 -9.50 -17.32 5.92
CA PRO A 845 -10.77 -17.05 6.59
C PRO A 845 -11.39 -18.25 7.33
N ASP A 846 -11.29 -19.45 6.76
CA ASP A 846 -11.77 -20.71 7.36
C ASP A 846 -10.62 -21.64 7.80
N LYS A 847 -9.47 -21.06 8.17
CA LYS A 847 -8.21 -21.78 8.46
C LYS A 847 -7.68 -22.55 7.23
N THR A 848 -6.45 -23.03 7.33
CA THR A 848 -5.77 -23.73 6.23
C THR A 848 -6.19 -25.21 6.17
N TYR A 849 -7.32 -25.52 5.54
CA TYR A 849 -7.84 -26.89 5.44
C TYR A 849 -7.22 -27.72 4.31
N ASP A 850 -6.53 -27.08 3.37
CA ASP A 850 -5.79 -27.71 2.26
C ASP A 850 -4.28 -27.80 2.52
N MET A 851 -3.84 -27.42 3.72
CA MET A 851 -2.48 -27.61 4.21
C MET A 851 -2.49 -28.43 5.50
N LEU A 852 -1.42 -29.21 5.70
CA LEU A 852 -1.17 -29.81 7.00
C LEU A 852 -0.76 -28.72 8.00
N LEU A 853 -1.13 -28.89 9.27
CA LEU A 853 -0.73 -27.95 10.32
C LEU A 853 0.80 -28.00 10.54
N ASP A 854 1.41 -26.86 10.81
CA ASP A 854 2.86 -26.74 11.10
C ASP A 854 3.28 -27.57 12.32
N ASN A 855 2.38 -27.72 13.29
CA ASN A 855 2.59 -28.49 14.52
C ASN A 855 2.13 -29.95 14.42
N PHE A 856 1.92 -30.48 13.21
CA PHE A 856 1.51 -31.86 13.03
C PHE A 856 2.56 -32.85 13.57
N ASN A 857 2.11 -33.79 14.41
CA ASN A 857 3.01 -34.73 15.06
C ASN A 857 3.35 -35.92 14.15
N TYR A 858 4.27 -35.70 13.21
CA TYR A 858 4.77 -36.74 12.30
C TYR A 858 5.36 -37.93 13.06
N ASN A 859 6.05 -37.68 14.18
CA ASN A 859 6.67 -38.71 15.00
C ASN A 859 5.63 -39.68 15.56
N ALA A 860 4.50 -39.16 16.07
CA ALA A 860 3.39 -39.98 16.55
C ALA A 860 2.81 -40.84 15.42
N LEU A 861 2.54 -40.24 14.24
CA LEU A 861 2.01 -40.97 13.08
C LEU A 861 2.92 -42.13 12.67
N ILE A 862 4.23 -41.89 12.59
CA ILE A 862 5.23 -42.91 12.24
C ILE A 862 5.27 -44.00 13.31
N ALA A 863 5.36 -43.62 14.59
CA ALA A 863 5.42 -44.56 15.70
C ALA A 863 4.18 -45.46 15.76
N THR A 864 2.98 -44.90 15.62
CA THR A 864 1.73 -45.67 15.59
C THR A 864 1.67 -46.60 14.39
N THR A 865 2.13 -46.15 13.21
CA THR A 865 2.14 -46.98 12.01
C THR A 865 3.08 -48.17 12.17
N VAL A 866 4.30 -47.95 12.67
CA VAL A 866 5.28 -49.02 12.94
C VAL A 866 4.73 -49.99 13.99
N LEU A 867 4.14 -49.48 15.07
CA LEU A 867 3.53 -50.30 16.12
C LEU A 867 2.40 -51.16 15.58
N ILE A 868 1.49 -50.62 14.76
CA ILE A 868 0.42 -51.36 14.11
C ILE A 868 0.99 -52.44 13.18
N VAL A 869 2.03 -52.15 12.40
CA VAL A 869 2.67 -53.14 11.51
C VAL A 869 3.30 -54.28 12.29
N ILE A 870 4.01 -53.98 13.39
CA ILE A 870 4.61 -54.99 14.27
C ILE A 870 3.51 -55.83 14.93
N ALA A 871 2.51 -55.18 15.53
CA ALA A 871 1.38 -55.84 16.17
C ALA A 871 0.64 -56.75 15.18
N THR A 872 0.39 -56.29 13.96
CA THR A 872 -0.25 -57.08 12.90
C THR A 872 0.59 -58.29 12.51
N LYS A 873 1.92 -58.15 12.39
CA LYS A 873 2.82 -59.28 12.10
C LYS A 873 2.86 -60.29 13.24
N VAL A 874 2.93 -59.82 14.47
CA VAL A 874 2.92 -60.69 15.67
C VAL A 874 1.59 -61.43 15.76
N LEU A 875 0.46 -60.71 15.65
CA LEU A 875 -0.86 -61.31 15.67
C LEU A 875 -1.08 -62.28 14.52
N SER A 876 -0.65 -61.95 13.30
CA SER A 876 -0.71 -62.87 12.14
C SER A 876 0.07 -64.16 12.39
N ARG A 877 1.26 -64.07 13.00
CA ARG A 877 2.03 -65.26 13.40
C ARG A 877 1.32 -66.08 14.47
N LEU A 878 0.77 -65.42 15.49
CA LEU A 878 0.04 -66.09 16.57
C LEU A 878 -1.23 -66.79 16.06
N VAL A 879 -2.02 -66.13 15.20
CA VAL A 879 -3.22 -66.70 14.58
C VAL A 879 -2.87 -67.89 13.68
N LYS A 880 -1.84 -67.80 12.84
CA LYS A 880 -1.35 -68.95 12.04
C LYS A 880 -0.88 -70.12 12.90
N SER A 881 -0.35 -69.82 14.09
CA SER A 881 0.08 -70.85 15.05
C SER A 881 -1.07 -71.44 15.88
N SER A 882 -2.23 -70.78 15.91
CA SER A 882 -3.39 -71.18 16.72
C SER A 882 -4.00 -72.51 16.25
N LYS A 883 -4.45 -73.32 17.20
CA LYS A 883 -5.05 -74.64 16.94
C LYS A 883 -6.33 -74.57 16.10
N GLN A 884 -7.12 -73.49 16.20
CA GLN A 884 -8.37 -73.33 15.46
C GLN A 884 -8.15 -73.18 13.96
N VAL A 885 -7.13 -72.42 13.53
CA VAL A 885 -6.78 -72.32 12.09
C VAL A 885 -6.20 -73.64 11.58
N LYS A 886 -5.36 -74.31 12.38
CA LYS A 886 -4.85 -75.65 12.01
C LYS A 886 -5.96 -76.70 11.93
N GLN A 887 -6.96 -76.66 12.81
CA GLN A 887 -8.15 -77.52 12.74
C GLN A 887 -9.03 -77.19 11.53
N PHE A 888 -9.16 -75.91 11.15
CA PHE A 888 -9.88 -75.50 9.94
C PHE A 888 -9.18 -75.96 8.64
N TYR A 889 -7.86 -76.13 8.64
CA TYR A 889 -7.11 -76.74 7.52
C TYR A 889 -7.07 -78.28 7.56
N LEU A 890 -7.42 -78.89 8.70
CA LEU A 890 -7.40 -80.35 8.90
C LEU A 890 -8.79 -81.00 8.73
N ASN A 891 -9.87 -80.23 8.89
CA ASN A 891 -11.22 -80.57 8.41
C ASN A 891 -11.38 -80.10 6.96
#